data_AF-A0AAD9G3L9-F1
#
_entry.id   AF-A0AAD9G3L9-F1
#
_cell.length_a   1.000
_cell.length_b   1.000
_cell.length_c   1.000
_cell.angle_alpha   90.00
_cell.angle_beta   90.00
_cell.angle_gamma   90.00
#
_symmetry.space_group_name_H-M   'P 1'
#
loop_
_entity.id
_entity.type
_entity.pdbx_description
1 polymer ?
#
loop_
_entity_poly.entity_id
_entity_poly.type
_entity_poly.pdbx_seq_one_letter_code
_entity_poly.pdbx_strand_id
1 'polypeptide(L)'
;MDAADPVAEVTRLKSEVLAKEEALNALKAKTKAFVDNMRSQLANETKKVAALEEKLKEATTVVAAPVVDGSALTEEIEKLKKETAVRENELKTRAKSFADAMNSQLEAEKEKSRSLETQLHQKTEALAAAEAAKAAADQAKEMDFLSQPAPVPAAGSHTDDEFNAVQSQLNAANFEMADMRERIRSMEAEASQSVLQATSLRQELELLRASTDQQRSQLQTEVDTLKAREIALQRELSSQQTQVNAEATTSLEADTEKIKELEFQLEQHKIENQHLQKQLSDKDFQLEQLDGYRRRADDSESKALQHQAEISSLQGQLQTKSDELASYSCSKCAELEEKLAEISQLYEKVNLGRSRSDSLIAETQSQLGEMQTIKQQYVASQERLDDMMKQNLTLNEKISEKEIEVTTLKAEMKKWSMEMAELQAQHSTLKSDSSEHRQRSESVHAEFQKNEETLKELQTKSAQLEKKNQELTASIESINKDNTDKRQKAKALVQSLVSEKTGLLESKSGLQKEVDRLRMEVNQRNVDNDQQVKQLREETNEKSAQSAATIQSLTDEVARLKHALTTVQESEKVQQRAKELAAAKREIEDSNKKRLAAKAETQKLAVELENVHKCLDHITTHVNANCTENIQQIALVQGHVKEALEVLEKRAGQNAQNKQKAPEDDTSEIVRKAEALRTGGAQTNPGAKRLEENVSRVSEQVRRNLEFLLSPITTNHRLYPQIRQLVDITEQLCDIAVEQNDANLKDVIINKLSQTFTQCFSDKLLAVYSKADEAVSLLDTHGPTSESGHAAVRPSS
;
A
#
# COMPACT_ATOMS: atom_id res chain seq x y z
N MET A 1 22.85 -55.05 -45.73
CA MET A 1 22.94 -53.62 -45.39
C MET A 1 21.51 -53.16 -45.23
N ASP A 2 21.08 -53.06 -43.99
CA ASP A 2 19.67 -52.92 -43.67
C ASP A 2 19.20 -51.49 -43.94
N ALA A 3 18.10 -51.36 -44.68
CA ALA A 3 17.47 -50.08 -44.91
C ALA A 3 16.77 -49.65 -43.62
N ALA A 4 17.47 -48.83 -42.83
CA ALA A 4 16.89 -48.20 -41.65
C ALA A 4 15.62 -47.41 -42.06
N ASP A 5 14.57 -47.53 -41.26
CA ASP A 5 13.29 -46.87 -41.47
C ASP A 5 13.50 -45.36 -41.69
N PRO A 6 13.07 -44.78 -42.83
CA PRO A 6 13.27 -43.36 -43.12
C PRO A 6 12.58 -42.45 -42.10
N VAL A 7 11.50 -42.90 -41.43
CA VAL A 7 10.83 -42.15 -40.36
C VAL A 7 11.70 -42.13 -39.09
N ALA A 8 12.35 -43.25 -38.76
CA ALA A 8 13.30 -43.33 -37.65
C ALA A 8 14.54 -42.45 -37.90
N GLU A 9 15.09 -42.44 -39.11
CA GLU A 9 16.26 -41.62 -39.45
C GLU A 9 15.93 -40.12 -39.46
N VAL A 10 14.77 -39.70 -39.96
CA VAL A 10 14.30 -38.30 -39.83
C VAL A 10 14.13 -37.91 -38.36
N THR A 11 13.67 -38.83 -37.51
CA THR A 11 13.54 -38.60 -36.05
C THR A 11 14.91 -38.48 -35.38
N ARG A 12 15.89 -39.30 -35.78
CA ARG A 12 17.29 -39.24 -35.31
C ARG A 12 17.98 -37.93 -35.71
N LEU A 13 17.76 -37.45 -36.94
CA LEU A 13 18.31 -36.18 -37.41
C LEU A 13 17.69 -34.98 -36.65
N LYS A 14 16.39 -35.02 -36.33
CA LYS A 14 15.74 -33.97 -35.52
C LYS A 14 16.35 -33.85 -34.12
N SER A 15 16.62 -34.97 -33.43
CA SER A 15 17.25 -34.92 -32.10
C SER A 15 18.73 -34.53 -32.16
N GLU A 16 19.47 -34.91 -33.21
CA GLU A 16 20.85 -34.46 -33.43
C GLU A 16 20.95 -32.95 -33.67
N VAL A 17 20.02 -32.35 -34.44
CA VAL A 17 19.94 -30.90 -34.64
C VAL A 17 19.67 -30.16 -33.32
N LEU A 18 18.67 -30.58 -32.54
CA LEU A 18 18.33 -29.94 -31.26
C LEU A 18 19.51 -30.00 -30.26
N ALA A 19 20.19 -31.14 -30.15
CA ALA A 19 21.38 -31.27 -29.31
C ALA A 19 22.54 -30.38 -29.79
N LYS A 20 22.61 -30.07 -31.09
CA LYS A 20 23.60 -29.15 -31.66
C LYS A 20 23.25 -27.69 -31.39
N GLU A 21 21.98 -27.30 -31.45
CA GLU A 21 21.54 -25.95 -31.06
C GLU A 21 21.78 -25.68 -29.57
N GLU A 22 21.52 -26.64 -28.69
CA GLU A 22 21.80 -26.52 -27.26
C GLU A 22 23.31 -26.33 -27.00
N ALA A 23 24.15 -27.15 -27.65
CA ALA A 23 25.61 -27.00 -27.59
C ALA A 23 26.09 -25.64 -28.13
N LEU A 24 25.49 -25.14 -29.22
CA LEU A 24 25.77 -23.85 -29.84
C LEU A 24 25.34 -22.66 -28.94
N ASN A 25 24.36 -22.86 -28.07
CA ASN A 25 23.94 -21.87 -27.08
C ASN A 25 24.84 -21.90 -25.83
N ALA A 26 25.26 -23.08 -25.36
CA ALA A 26 26.23 -23.23 -24.27
C ALA A 26 27.61 -22.64 -24.63
N LEU A 27 28.18 -23.04 -25.79
CA LEU A 27 28.49 -22.10 -26.88
C LEU A 27 28.72 -20.61 -26.53
N LYS A 28 27.75 -19.81 -27.02
CA LYS A 28 27.65 -18.36 -26.86
C LYS A 28 27.74 -17.92 -25.40
N ALA A 29 27.09 -18.64 -24.48
CA ALA A 29 27.05 -18.29 -23.06
C ALA A 29 28.45 -18.30 -22.41
N LYS A 30 29.24 -19.36 -22.63
CA LYS A 30 30.64 -19.45 -22.17
C LYS A 30 31.52 -18.35 -22.79
N THR A 31 31.32 -18.07 -24.07
CA THR A 31 32.06 -17.01 -24.79
C THR A 31 31.78 -15.64 -24.18
N LYS A 32 30.51 -15.31 -23.91
CA LYS A 32 30.10 -14.05 -23.26
C LYS A 32 30.71 -13.93 -21.85
N ALA A 33 30.57 -14.97 -21.03
CA ALA A 33 31.10 -14.98 -19.65
C ALA A 33 32.63 -14.76 -19.61
N PHE A 34 33.37 -15.31 -20.58
CA PHE A 34 34.82 -15.07 -20.71
C PHE A 34 35.12 -13.59 -21.06
N VAL A 35 34.42 -13.01 -22.04
CA VAL A 35 34.60 -11.62 -22.46
C VAL A 35 34.27 -10.64 -21.32
N ASP A 36 33.19 -10.88 -20.58
CA ASP A 36 32.77 -9.99 -19.48
C ASP A 36 33.71 -10.11 -18.26
N ASN A 37 34.28 -11.30 -17.99
CA ASN A 37 35.37 -11.47 -17.01
C ASN A 37 36.65 -10.70 -17.43
N MET A 38 37.08 -10.84 -18.69
CA MET A 38 38.23 -10.10 -19.23
C MET A 38 38.05 -8.57 -19.16
N ARG A 39 36.83 -8.07 -19.42
CA ARG A 39 36.47 -6.64 -19.23
C ARG A 39 36.58 -6.20 -17.77
N SER A 40 36.08 -7.02 -16.83
CA SER A 40 36.18 -6.74 -15.39
C SER A 40 37.64 -6.66 -14.92
N GLN A 41 38.48 -7.61 -15.35
CA GLN A 41 39.92 -7.58 -15.05
C GLN A 41 40.60 -6.32 -15.60
N LEU A 42 40.35 -5.96 -16.87
CA LEU A 42 40.90 -4.76 -17.49
C LEU A 42 40.47 -3.47 -16.75
N ALA A 43 39.19 -3.37 -16.35
CA ALA A 43 38.69 -2.23 -15.59
C ALA A 43 39.34 -2.12 -14.19
N ASN A 44 39.62 -3.26 -13.54
CA ASN A 44 40.28 -3.29 -12.23
C ASN A 44 41.77 -2.92 -12.32
N GLU A 45 42.50 -3.38 -13.33
CA GLU A 45 43.89 -2.92 -13.54
C GLU A 45 43.94 -1.43 -13.93
N THR A 46 43.01 -0.94 -14.75
CA THR A 46 42.91 0.49 -15.07
C THR A 46 42.72 1.36 -13.82
N LYS A 47 41.86 0.92 -12.88
CA LYS A 47 41.69 1.59 -11.58
C LYS A 47 42.97 1.58 -10.73
N LYS A 48 43.72 0.48 -10.70
CA LYS A 48 45.01 0.40 -9.98
C LYS A 48 46.03 1.37 -10.56
N VAL A 49 46.15 1.46 -11.89
CA VAL A 49 47.05 2.42 -12.55
C VAL A 49 46.69 3.85 -12.18
N ALA A 50 45.41 4.23 -12.27
CA ALA A 50 44.94 5.57 -11.89
C ALA A 50 45.29 5.91 -10.42
N ALA A 51 45.05 4.99 -9.48
CA ALA A 51 45.37 5.18 -8.07
C ALA A 51 46.88 5.26 -7.77
N LEU A 52 47.74 4.68 -8.63
CA LEU A 52 49.20 4.82 -8.54
C LEU A 52 49.67 6.15 -9.15
N GLU A 53 49.05 6.64 -10.23
CA GLU A 53 49.33 7.97 -10.78
C GLU A 53 48.88 9.11 -9.84
N GLU A 54 47.78 8.92 -9.13
CA GLU A 54 47.29 9.85 -8.11
C GLU A 54 48.26 9.97 -6.93
N LYS A 55 48.70 8.83 -6.37
CA LYS A 55 49.74 8.79 -5.32
C LYS A 55 51.08 9.38 -5.78
N LEU A 56 51.44 9.25 -7.06
CA LEU A 56 52.62 9.90 -7.61
C LEU A 56 52.45 11.42 -7.66
N LYS A 57 51.27 11.95 -8.01
CA LYS A 57 50.99 13.39 -7.96
C LYS A 57 51.11 13.92 -6.54
N GLU A 58 50.51 13.24 -5.56
CA GLU A 58 50.63 13.59 -4.14
C GLU A 58 52.10 13.65 -3.70
N ALA A 59 52.87 12.59 -3.96
CA ALA A 59 54.30 12.54 -3.66
C ALA A 59 55.11 13.66 -4.36
N THR A 60 54.75 14.00 -5.60
CA THR A 60 55.41 15.07 -6.37
C THR A 60 55.07 16.47 -5.81
N THR A 61 53.84 16.69 -5.33
CA THR A 61 53.44 17.97 -4.71
C THR A 61 54.05 18.23 -3.33
N VAL A 62 54.59 17.19 -2.68
CA VAL A 62 55.20 17.31 -1.34
C VAL A 62 56.70 17.69 -1.39
N VAL A 63 57.38 17.55 -2.54
CA VAL A 63 58.84 17.73 -2.65
C VAL A 63 59.20 19.01 -3.42
N ALA A 64 59.23 20.13 -2.69
CA ALA A 64 59.72 21.43 -3.18
C ALA A 64 61.18 21.75 -2.77
N ALA A 65 62.05 20.73 -2.68
CA ALA A 65 63.50 20.86 -2.50
C ALA A 65 64.24 19.59 -3.01
N PRO A 66 65.46 19.69 -3.56
CA PRO A 66 66.05 18.60 -4.35
C PRO A 66 66.91 17.61 -3.53
N VAL A 67 66.48 16.34 -3.45
CA VAL A 67 67.34 15.20 -3.04
C VAL A 67 67.07 13.95 -3.89
N VAL A 68 67.82 13.83 -5.00
CA VAL A 68 68.32 12.62 -5.70
C VAL A 68 67.39 11.42 -6.02
N ASP A 69 66.61 10.86 -5.09
CA ASP A 69 65.98 9.53 -5.22
C ASP A 69 64.73 9.47 -6.13
N GLY A 70 64.30 10.62 -6.70
CA GLY A 70 63.15 10.67 -7.61
C GLY A 70 63.35 9.97 -8.96
N SER A 71 64.60 9.76 -9.39
CA SER A 71 64.92 9.12 -10.68
C SER A 71 64.55 7.64 -10.70
N ALA A 72 64.97 6.86 -9.70
CA ALA A 72 64.66 5.44 -9.61
C ALA A 72 63.15 5.15 -9.57
N LEU A 73 62.38 5.99 -8.85
CA LEU A 73 60.91 5.87 -8.81
C LEU A 73 60.25 6.24 -10.14
N THR A 74 60.77 7.22 -10.88
CA THR A 74 60.24 7.56 -12.21
C THR A 74 60.62 6.52 -13.27
N GLU A 75 61.83 5.95 -13.22
CA GLU A 75 62.24 4.84 -14.09
C GLU A 75 61.45 3.56 -13.80
N GLU A 76 61.24 3.19 -12.53
CA GLU A 76 60.44 2.02 -12.16
C GLU A 76 58.96 2.21 -12.56
N ILE A 77 58.42 3.44 -12.50
CA ILE A 77 57.07 3.75 -12.99
C ILE A 77 57.00 3.76 -14.53
N GLU A 78 58.02 4.24 -15.25
CA GLU A 78 58.03 4.19 -16.71
C GLU A 78 58.18 2.74 -17.22
N LYS A 79 58.98 1.93 -16.53
CA LYS A 79 59.12 0.48 -16.69
C LYS A 79 57.79 -0.24 -16.41
N LEU A 80 57.11 0.05 -15.29
CA LEU A 80 55.78 -0.51 -14.98
C LEU A 80 54.71 -0.07 -15.98
N LYS A 81 54.76 1.17 -16.50
CA LYS A 81 53.89 1.62 -17.60
C LYS A 81 54.17 0.87 -18.90
N LYS A 82 55.43 0.64 -19.25
CA LYS A 82 55.82 -0.19 -20.41
C LYS A 82 55.38 -1.64 -20.23
N GLU A 83 55.61 -2.25 -19.06
CA GLU A 83 55.19 -3.62 -18.76
C GLU A 83 53.66 -3.76 -18.73
N THR A 84 52.93 -2.76 -18.23
CA THR A 84 51.46 -2.73 -18.23
C THR A 84 50.91 -2.54 -19.64
N ALA A 85 51.50 -1.66 -20.47
CA ALA A 85 51.12 -1.49 -21.88
C ALA A 85 51.45 -2.73 -22.71
N VAL A 86 52.54 -3.45 -22.42
CA VAL A 86 52.84 -4.76 -23.01
C VAL A 86 51.79 -5.78 -22.59
N ARG A 87 51.51 -5.95 -21.28
CA ARG A 87 50.45 -6.86 -20.81
C ARG A 87 49.07 -6.50 -21.36
N GLU A 88 48.74 -5.21 -21.48
CA GLU A 88 47.47 -4.78 -22.04
C GLU A 88 47.35 -5.17 -23.52
N ASN A 89 48.43 -5.00 -24.30
CA ASN A 89 48.48 -5.44 -25.69
C ASN A 89 48.51 -6.97 -25.84
N GLU A 90 49.18 -7.69 -24.95
CA GLU A 90 49.13 -9.16 -24.88
C GLU A 90 47.72 -9.65 -24.53
N LEU A 91 47.06 -9.06 -23.53
CA LEU A 91 45.69 -9.39 -23.13
C LEU A 91 44.68 -9.03 -24.23
N LYS A 92 44.81 -7.88 -24.90
CA LYS A 92 44.02 -7.52 -26.09
C LYS A 92 44.24 -8.50 -27.23
N THR A 93 45.50 -8.87 -27.52
CA THR A 93 45.85 -9.82 -28.58
C THR A 93 45.31 -11.22 -28.28
N ARG A 94 45.43 -11.67 -27.02
CA ARG A 94 44.95 -12.99 -26.56
C ARG A 94 43.43 -13.06 -26.46
N ALA A 95 42.77 -11.98 -26.03
CA ALA A 95 41.31 -11.85 -26.06
C ALA A 95 40.80 -11.82 -27.51
N LYS A 96 41.49 -11.12 -28.41
CA LYS A 96 41.17 -11.11 -29.84
C LYS A 96 41.38 -12.48 -30.46
N SER A 97 42.52 -13.14 -30.28
CA SER A 97 42.76 -14.48 -30.84
C SER A 97 41.77 -15.52 -30.28
N PHE A 98 41.35 -15.38 -29.02
CA PHE A 98 40.29 -16.21 -28.44
C PHE A 98 38.92 -15.90 -29.05
N ALA A 99 38.55 -14.63 -29.22
CA ALA A 99 37.30 -14.24 -29.87
C ALA A 99 37.26 -14.68 -31.34
N ASP A 100 38.35 -14.50 -32.08
CA ASP A 100 38.48 -14.91 -33.49
C ASP A 100 38.42 -16.43 -33.63
N ALA A 101 39.08 -17.18 -32.73
CA ALA A 101 39.00 -18.66 -32.70
C ALA A 101 37.59 -19.17 -32.32
N MET A 102 36.96 -18.57 -31.30
CA MET A 102 35.59 -18.93 -30.88
C MET A 102 34.56 -18.55 -31.94
N ASN A 103 34.73 -17.43 -32.65
CA ASN A 103 33.92 -17.07 -33.81
C ASN A 103 34.12 -18.06 -34.96
N SER A 104 35.36 -18.47 -35.26
CA SER A 104 35.63 -19.50 -36.27
C SER A 104 35.00 -20.85 -35.90
N GLN A 105 34.96 -21.21 -34.61
CA GLN A 105 34.27 -22.40 -34.12
C GLN A 105 32.74 -22.25 -34.17
N LEU A 106 32.22 -21.05 -33.92
CA LEU A 106 30.79 -20.72 -34.00
C LEU A 106 30.29 -20.78 -35.46
N GLU A 107 31.01 -20.23 -36.43
CA GLU A 107 30.64 -20.32 -37.84
C GLU A 107 30.77 -21.76 -38.38
N ALA A 108 31.79 -22.51 -37.95
CA ALA A 108 31.93 -23.92 -38.33
C ALA A 108 30.73 -24.77 -37.86
N GLU A 109 30.28 -24.61 -36.61
CA GLU A 109 29.14 -25.40 -36.11
C GLU A 109 27.77 -24.84 -36.57
N LYS A 110 27.65 -23.53 -36.88
CA LYS A 110 26.50 -22.98 -37.63
C LYS A 110 26.36 -23.61 -39.02
N GLU A 111 27.46 -23.70 -39.77
CA GLU A 111 27.46 -24.28 -41.11
C GLU A 111 27.14 -25.78 -41.05
N LYS A 112 27.58 -26.46 -39.99
CA LYS A 112 27.18 -27.84 -39.70
C LYS A 112 25.68 -27.98 -39.41
N SER A 113 25.07 -27.07 -38.64
CA SER A 113 23.62 -27.03 -38.45
C SER A 113 22.88 -26.85 -39.78
N ARG A 114 23.28 -25.87 -40.61
CA ARG A 114 22.70 -25.67 -41.96
C ARG A 114 22.81 -26.91 -42.84
N SER A 115 23.95 -27.62 -42.79
CA SER A 115 24.14 -28.86 -43.54
C SER A 115 23.20 -29.97 -43.07
N LEU A 116 22.91 -30.06 -41.77
CA LEU A 116 21.97 -31.03 -41.21
C LEU A 116 20.52 -30.66 -41.52
N GLU A 117 20.15 -29.38 -41.40
CA GLU A 117 18.84 -28.84 -41.81
C GLU A 117 18.56 -29.13 -43.29
N THR A 118 19.55 -28.90 -44.17
CA THR A 118 19.44 -29.16 -45.61
C THR A 118 19.23 -30.65 -45.91
N GLN A 119 19.97 -31.54 -45.23
CA GLN A 119 19.80 -32.99 -45.38
C GLN A 119 18.44 -33.47 -44.85
N LEU A 120 17.97 -32.91 -43.73
CA LEU A 120 16.66 -33.19 -43.14
C LEU A 120 15.53 -32.76 -44.07
N HIS A 121 15.64 -31.58 -44.71
CA HIS A 121 14.66 -31.09 -45.67
C HIS A 121 14.57 -32.02 -46.90
N GLN A 122 15.71 -32.33 -47.54
CA GLN A 122 15.80 -33.25 -48.68
C GLN A 122 15.25 -34.65 -48.36
N LYS A 123 15.50 -35.17 -47.15
CA LYS A 123 14.96 -36.46 -46.69
C LYS A 123 13.44 -36.41 -46.44
N THR A 124 12.91 -35.27 -46.03
CA THR A 124 11.47 -35.09 -45.81
C THR A 124 10.72 -35.02 -47.15
N GLU A 125 11.26 -34.32 -48.15
CA GLU A 125 10.70 -34.28 -49.51
C GLU A 125 10.71 -35.66 -50.18
N ALA A 126 11.80 -36.42 -50.03
CA ALA A 126 11.91 -37.78 -50.56
C ALA A 126 10.89 -38.76 -49.96
N LEU A 127 10.44 -38.55 -48.71
CA LEU A 127 9.40 -39.35 -48.08
C LEU A 127 8.02 -39.07 -48.73
N ALA A 128 7.66 -37.80 -48.88
CA ALA A 128 6.38 -37.39 -49.47
C ALA A 128 6.23 -37.85 -50.94
N ALA A 129 7.32 -37.84 -51.70
CA ALA A 129 7.32 -38.36 -53.07
C ALA A 129 7.03 -39.87 -53.17
N ALA A 130 7.48 -40.66 -52.18
CA ALA A 130 7.23 -42.10 -52.12
C ALA A 130 5.77 -42.45 -51.78
N GLU A 131 5.13 -41.65 -50.93
CA GLU A 131 3.70 -41.81 -50.59
C GLU A 131 2.80 -41.48 -51.78
N ALA A 132 3.09 -40.40 -52.52
CA ALA A 132 2.33 -40.00 -53.71
C ALA A 132 2.35 -41.08 -54.82
N ALA A 133 3.50 -41.73 -55.04
CA ALA A 133 3.65 -42.77 -56.05
C ALA A 133 2.78 -44.02 -55.78
N LYS A 134 2.44 -44.28 -54.51
CA LYS A 134 1.65 -45.45 -54.11
C LYS A 134 0.17 -45.32 -54.48
N ALA A 135 -0.37 -44.10 -54.48
CA ALA A 135 -1.80 -43.84 -54.72
C ALA A 135 -2.24 -43.98 -56.20
N ALA A 136 -1.30 -43.97 -57.14
CA ALA A 136 -1.59 -43.98 -58.58
C ALA A 136 -1.78 -45.40 -59.17
N ALA A 137 -1.50 -46.46 -58.42
CA ALA A 137 -1.41 -47.83 -58.95
C ALA A 137 -2.78 -48.56 -59.07
N ASP A 138 -3.78 -48.15 -58.29
CA ASP A 138 -4.98 -48.98 -58.04
C ASP A 138 -6.14 -48.77 -59.04
N GLN A 139 -6.02 -47.89 -60.04
CA GLN A 139 -7.18 -47.31 -60.74
C GLN A 139 -7.45 -47.76 -62.19
N ALA A 140 -6.79 -48.79 -62.73
CA ALA A 140 -6.77 -49.07 -64.18
C ALA A 140 -7.06 -50.53 -64.57
N LYS A 141 -8.34 -51.00 -64.56
CA LYS A 141 -8.62 -52.46 -64.71
C LYS A 141 -9.94 -52.99 -65.34
N GLU A 142 -10.78 -52.24 -66.08
CA GLU A 142 -12.07 -52.75 -66.67
C GLU A 142 -12.39 -52.30 -68.13
N MET A 143 -13.12 -53.14 -68.95
CA MET A 143 -13.91 -52.91 -70.24
C MET A 143 -13.42 -53.47 -71.64
N ASP A 144 -14.24 -54.26 -72.45
CA ASP A 144 -14.36 -54.35 -74.00
C ASP A 144 -15.32 -55.48 -74.67
N PHE A 145 -15.83 -55.44 -75.98
CA PHE A 145 -16.63 -56.54 -76.76
C PHE A 145 -16.94 -56.47 -78.37
N LEU A 146 -17.71 -57.44 -79.05
CA LEU A 146 -17.87 -57.73 -80.57
C LEU A 146 -19.26 -58.29 -81.22
N SER A 147 -19.52 -58.43 -82.59
CA SER A 147 -20.78 -59.04 -83.30
C SER A 147 -20.89 -59.32 -84.92
N GLN A 148 -21.69 -60.32 -85.54
CA GLN A 148 -21.99 -60.69 -87.05
C GLN A 148 -23.25 -61.65 -87.56
N PRO A 149 -23.67 -61.87 -88.91
CA PRO A 149 -24.93 -62.62 -89.51
C PRO A 149 -24.98 -63.50 -90.91
N ALA A 150 -26.13 -64.14 -91.43
CA ALA A 150 -26.42 -64.97 -92.76
C ALA A 150 -27.97 -65.28 -93.20
N PRO A 151 -28.58 -66.28 -94.02
CA PRO A 151 -28.56 -67.04 -95.40
C PRO A 151 -29.97 -67.10 -96.29
N VAL A 152 -30.61 -67.98 -97.21
CA VAL A 152 -30.65 -69.43 -97.85
C VAL A 152 -31.21 -69.83 -99.38
N PRO A 153 -32.50 -70.24 -99.83
CA PRO A 153 -32.91 -71.46 -100.73
C PRO A 153 -33.96 -71.47 -102.00
N ALA A 154 -34.39 -72.63 -102.69
CA ALA A 154 -35.34 -72.81 -103.94
C ALA A 154 -36.08 -74.23 -104.33
N ALA A 155 -36.92 -74.45 -105.46
CA ALA A 155 -37.80 -75.69 -105.85
C ALA A 155 -38.35 -76.00 -107.38
N GLY A 156 -39.28 -77.02 -107.75
CA GLY A 156 -39.80 -77.50 -109.15
C GLY A 156 -41.11 -78.45 -109.42
N SER A 157 -41.44 -79.02 -110.67
CA SER A 157 -42.74 -79.78 -111.19
C SER A 157 -42.62 -80.79 -112.47
N HIS A 158 -43.51 -81.50 -113.30
CA HIS A 158 -44.97 -81.90 -113.73
C HIS A 158 -44.99 -83.11 -114.87
N THR A 159 -45.95 -83.83 -115.63
CA THR A 159 -47.43 -84.27 -115.95
C THR A 159 -47.49 -85.58 -116.94
N ASP A 160 -48.43 -86.27 -117.73
CA ASP A 160 -49.83 -86.36 -118.42
C ASP A 160 -50.31 -87.90 -118.76
N ASP A 161 -51.21 -88.56 -119.62
CA ASP A 161 -52.25 -88.48 -120.79
C ASP A 161 -53.13 -89.85 -121.10
N GLU A 162 -54.22 -90.02 -121.97
CA GLU A 162 -55.10 -91.30 -122.20
C GLU A 162 -56.17 -91.61 -123.42
N PHE A 163 -56.44 -92.92 -123.86
CA PHE A 163 -57.67 -93.76 -124.35
C PHE A 163 -57.39 -95.30 -124.29
N ASN A 164 -56.18 -95.73 -123.93
CA ASN A 164 -56.02 -97.03 -123.26
C ASN A 164 -57.11 -97.19 -122.17
N ALA A 165 -57.51 -96.08 -121.54
CA ALA A 165 -58.66 -95.69 -120.70
C ALA A 165 -59.83 -96.64 -120.38
N VAL A 166 -60.12 -97.72 -121.14
CA VAL A 166 -61.06 -98.76 -120.70
C VAL A 166 -60.34 -100.06 -120.38
N GLN A 167 -59.40 -100.49 -121.22
CA GLN A 167 -58.37 -101.44 -120.82
C GLN A 167 -57.48 -100.85 -119.70
N SER A 168 -57.40 -99.52 -119.59
CA SER A 168 -56.89 -98.77 -118.44
C SER A 168 -57.95 -98.26 -117.46
N GLN A 169 -59.26 -98.42 -117.66
CA GLN A 169 -60.13 -98.42 -116.46
C GLN A 169 -59.89 -99.70 -115.67
N LEU A 170 -59.46 -100.80 -116.31
CA LEU A 170 -58.99 -101.99 -115.59
C LEU A 170 -57.49 -101.93 -115.24
N ASN A 171 -56.61 -101.59 -116.18
CA ASN A 171 -55.17 -101.49 -115.93
C ASN A 171 -54.83 -100.28 -115.05
N ALA A 172 -55.58 -99.18 -115.10
CA ALA A 172 -55.49 -98.07 -114.16
C ALA A 172 -56.48 -98.13 -112.99
N ALA A 173 -57.49 -99.01 -112.91
CA ALA A 173 -57.96 -99.43 -111.57
C ALA A 173 -56.88 -100.26 -110.84
N ASN A 174 -56.09 -101.05 -111.58
CA ASN A 174 -54.91 -101.73 -111.03
C ASN A 174 -53.74 -100.77 -110.80
N PHE A 175 -53.51 -99.78 -111.66
CA PHE A 175 -52.48 -98.75 -111.47
C PHE A 175 -52.89 -97.74 -110.40
N GLU A 176 -54.18 -97.43 -110.21
CA GLU A 176 -54.73 -96.68 -109.06
C GLU A 176 -54.71 -97.53 -107.80
N MET A 177 -54.89 -98.86 -107.85
CA MET A 177 -54.63 -99.71 -106.68
C MET A 177 -53.13 -99.82 -106.37
N ALA A 178 -52.25 -99.76 -107.38
CA ALA A 178 -50.80 -99.74 -107.19
C ALA A 178 -50.36 -98.37 -106.64
N ASP A 179 -50.81 -97.28 -107.23
CA ASP A 179 -50.59 -95.89 -106.85
C ASP A 179 -51.27 -95.56 -105.53
N MET A 180 -52.45 -96.08 -105.19
CA MET A 180 -52.97 -95.99 -103.82
C MET A 180 -52.13 -96.82 -102.84
N ARG A 181 -51.55 -97.97 -103.23
CA ARG A 181 -50.57 -98.68 -102.37
C ARG A 181 -49.22 -97.97 -102.30
N GLU A 182 -48.85 -97.17 -103.30
CA GLU A 182 -47.63 -96.37 -103.37
C GLU A 182 -47.81 -95.08 -102.54
N ARG A 183 -48.94 -94.41 -102.67
CA ARG A 183 -49.41 -93.27 -101.84
C ARG A 183 -49.69 -93.69 -100.41
N ILE A 184 -50.22 -94.89 -100.14
CA ILE A 184 -50.31 -95.42 -98.78
C ILE A 184 -48.90 -95.64 -98.23
N ARG A 185 -47.96 -96.25 -98.97
CA ARG A 185 -46.56 -96.34 -98.53
C ARG A 185 -45.87 -94.98 -98.40
N SER A 186 -46.22 -94.00 -99.23
CA SER A 186 -45.72 -92.61 -99.13
C SER A 186 -46.28 -91.95 -97.87
N MET A 187 -47.59 -92.02 -97.63
CA MET A 187 -48.22 -91.53 -96.40
C MET A 187 -47.75 -92.29 -95.16
N GLU A 188 -47.43 -93.58 -95.23
CA GLU A 188 -46.82 -94.35 -94.15
C GLU A 188 -45.36 -93.92 -93.89
N ALA A 189 -44.60 -93.60 -94.95
CA ALA A 189 -43.25 -93.06 -94.84
C ALA A 189 -43.25 -91.61 -94.31
N GLU A 190 -44.13 -90.76 -94.82
CA GLU A 190 -44.36 -89.38 -94.39
C GLU A 190 -44.91 -89.32 -92.95
N ALA A 191 -45.81 -90.23 -92.57
CA ALA A 191 -46.26 -90.38 -91.19
C ALA A 191 -45.13 -90.88 -90.29
N SER A 192 -44.29 -91.82 -90.75
CA SER A 192 -43.11 -92.26 -90.00
C SER A 192 -42.08 -91.14 -89.84
N GLN A 193 -41.85 -90.34 -90.88
CA GLN A 193 -40.97 -89.17 -90.87
C GLN A 193 -41.54 -88.05 -89.98
N SER A 194 -42.85 -87.82 -90.00
CA SER A 194 -43.56 -86.88 -89.13
C SER A 194 -43.51 -87.32 -87.66
N VAL A 195 -43.65 -88.61 -87.38
CA VAL A 195 -43.45 -89.18 -86.04
C VAL A 195 -42.00 -89.01 -85.56
N LEU A 196 -41.00 -89.23 -86.43
CA LEU A 196 -39.59 -88.99 -86.12
C LEU A 196 -39.27 -87.50 -85.91
N GLN A 197 -39.87 -86.61 -86.69
CA GLN A 197 -39.74 -85.16 -86.51
C GLN A 197 -40.41 -84.71 -85.20
N ALA A 198 -41.57 -85.28 -84.87
CA ALA A 198 -42.28 -85.02 -83.62
C ALA A 198 -41.54 -85.57 -82.40
N THR A 199 -40.75 -86.65 -82.50
CA THR A 199 -39.87 -87.10 -81.42
C THR A 199 -38.62 -86.24 -81.29
N SER A 200 -38.01 -85.77 -82.40
CA SER A 200 -36.91 -84.78 -82.35
C SER A 200 -37.34 -83.50 -81.65
N LEU A 201 -38.44 -82.89 -82.10
CA LEU A 201 -38.97 -81.65 -81.51
C LEU A 201 -39.38 -81.83 -80.03
N ARG A 202 -39.80 -83.03 -79.61
CA ARG A 202 -40.03 -83.34 -78.20
C ARG A 202 -38.72 -83.41 -77.41
N GLN A 203 -37.67 -84.04 -77.94
CA GLN A 203 -36.36 -84.08 -77.30
C GLN A 203 -35.72 -82.68 -77.19
N GLU A 204 -35.87 -81.85 -78.22
CA GLU A 204 -35.43 -80.44 -78.20
C GLU A 204 -36.19 -79.64 -77.14
N LEU A 205 -37.52 -79.80 -77.01
CA LEU A 205 -38.31 -79.18 -75.95
C LEU A 205 -37.97 -79.70 -74.54
N GLU A 206 -37.63 -80.99 -74.40
CA GLU A 206 -37.16 -81.58 -73.13
C GLU A 206 -35.82 -80.97 -72.69
N LEU A 207 -34.89 -80.81 -73.65
CA LEU A 207 -33.58 -80.17 -73.43
C LEU A 207 -33.72 -78.67 -73.10
N LEU A 208 -34.59 -77.93 -73.80
CA LEU A 208 -34.87 -76.53 -73.46
C LEU A 208 -35.50 -76.39 -72.06
N ARG A 209 -36.40 -77.29 -71.66
CA ARG A 209 -36.95 -77.31 -70.29
C ARG A 209 -35.85 -77.56 -69.27
N ALA A 210 -35.05 -78.61 -69.44
CA ALA A 210 -33.94 -78.93 -68.53
C ALA A 210 -32.96 -77.75 -68.39
N SER A 211 -32.62 -77.07 -69.50
CA SER A 211 -31.79 -75.86 -69.48
C SER A 211 -32.45 -74.68 -68.76
N THR A 212 -33.76 -74.48 -68.95
CA THR A 212 -34.53 -73.41 -68.30
C THR A 212 -34.62 -73.64 -66.78
N ASP A 213 -34.91 -74.88 -66.35
CA ASP A 213 -34.98 -75.23 -64.93
C ASP A 213 -33.58 -75.19 -64.26
N GLN A 214 -32.51 -75.51 -64.99
CA GLN A 214 -31.14 -75.33 -64.53
C GLN A 214 -30.81 -73.85 -64.30
N GLN A 215 -31.12 -72.96 -65.26
CA GLN A 215 -30.94 -71.51 -65.10
C GLN A 215 -31.78 -70.95 -63.94
N ARG A 216 -33.03 -71.41 -63.80
CA ARG A 216 -33.91 -71.03 -62.69
C ARG A 216 -33.34 -71.46 -61.34
N SER A 217 -32.75 -72.65 -61.25
CA SER A 217 -32.06 -73.12 -60.04
C SER A 217 -30.82 -72.28 -59.71
N GLN A 218 -30.04 -71.87 -60.71
CA GLN A 218 -28.86 -71.03 -60.52
C GLN A 218 -29.25 -69.64 -59.99
N LEU A 219 -30.21 -68.97 -60.63
CA LEU A 219 -30.73 -67.67 -60.20
C LEU A 219 -31.35 -67.73 -58.80
N GLN A 220 -32.01 -68.83 -58.42
CA GLN A 220 -32.51 -69.02 -57.06
C GLN A 220 -31.37 -69.08 -56.03
N THR A 221 -30.29 -69.82 -56.31
CA THR A 221 -29.12 -69.88 -55.42
C THR A 221 -28.37 -68.54 -55.30
N GLU A 222 -28.37 -67.73 -56.37
CA GLU A 222 -27.81 -66.37 -56.35
C GLU A 222 -28.67 -65.42 -55.49
N VAL A 223 -30.00 -65.45 -55.67
CA VAL A 223 -30.95 -64.68 -54.85
C VAL A 223 -30.82 -65.02 -53.36
N ASP A 224 -30.67 -66.30 -53.00
CA ASP A 224 -30.59 -66.69 -51.59
C ASP A 224 -29.21 -66.43 -50.96
N THR A 225 -28.12 -66.45 -51.75
CA THR A 225 -26.80 -65.99 -51.27
C THR A 225 -26.72 -64.46 -51.14
N LEU A 226 -27.38 -63.70 -52.01
CA LEU A 226 -27.52 -62.24 -51.87
C LEU A 226 -28.31 -61.86 -50.61
N LYS A 227 -29.44 -62.52 -50.31
CA LYS A 227 -30.19 -62.34 -49.05
C LYS A 227 -29.35 -62.69 -47.82
N ALA A 228 -28.58 -63.77 -47.88
CA ALA A 228 -27.68 -64.14 -46.78
C ALA A 228 -26.63 -63.04 -46.50
N ARG A 229 -26.12 -62.39 -47.56
CA ARG A 229 -25.19 -61.26 -47.47
C ARG A 229 -25.86 -59.99 -46.95
N GLU A 230 -27.08 -59.68 -47.39
CA GLU A 230 -27.90 -58.56 -46.89
C GLU A 230 -28.13 -58.70 -45.37
N ILE A 231 -28.58 -59.88 -44.92
CA ILE A 231 -28.81 -60.19 -43.51
C ILE A 231 -27.49 -60.12 -42.69
N ALA A 232 -26.36 -60.51 -43.27
CA ALA A 232 -25.06 -60.37 -42.61
C ALA A 232 -24.67 -58.90 -42.41
N LEU A 233 -24.72 -58.10 -43.48
CA LEU A 233 -24.41 -56.66 -43.45
C LEU A 233 -25.34 -55.90 -42.51
N GLN A 234 -26.63 -56.26 -42.43
CA GLN A 234 -27.57 -55.59 -41.54
C GLN A 234 -27.32 -55.90 -40.05
N ARG A 235 -26.82 -57.10 -39.71
CA ARG A 235 -26.30 -57.40 -38.36
C ARG A 235 -25.01 -56.63 -38.06
N GLU A 236 -24.11 -56.54 -39.03
CA GLU A 236 -22.82 -55.86 -38.84
C GLU A 236 -23.02 -54.35 -38.65
N LEU A 237 -23.88 -53.72 -39.45
CA LEU A 237 -24.26 -52.31 -39.30
C LEU A 237 -24.92 -52.03 -37.93
N SER A 238 -25.84 -52.88 -37.50
CA SER A 238 -26.51 -52.71 -36.20
C SER A 238 -25.57 -52.97 -35.01
N SER A 239 -24.61 -53.89 -35.15
CA SER A 239 -23.54 -54.11 -34.17
C SER A 239 -22.58 -52.91 -34.06
N GLN A 240 -22.18 -52.33 -35.20
CA GLN A 240 -21.35 -51.11 -35.21
C GLN A 240 -22.11 -49.93 -34.59
N GLN A 241 -23.42 -49.79 -34.88
CA GLN A 241 -24.25 -48.73 -34.30
C GLN A 241 -24.36 -48.84 -32.77
N THR A 242 -24.53 -50.05 -32.21
CA THR A 242 -24.51 -50.22 -30.74
C THR A 242 -23.14 -49.98 -30.13
N GLN A 243 -22.05 -50.39 -30.80
CA GLN A 243 -20.70 -50.17 -30.32
C GLN A 243 -20.33 -48.67 -30.28
N VAL A 244 -20.53 -47.95 -31.39
CA VAL A 244 -20.28 -46.50 -31.46
C VAL A 244 -21.13 -45.73 -30.46
N ASN A 245 -22.40 -46.12 -30.26
CA ASN A 245 -23.25 -45.49 -29.26
C ASN A 245 -22.72 -45.71 -27.82
N ALA A 246 -22.23 -46.92 -27.49
CA ALA A 246 -21.71 -47.26 -26.17
C ALA A 246 -20.38 -46.56 -25.86
N GLU A 247 -19.47 -46.52 -26.84
CA GLU A 247 -18.19 -45.79 -26.76
C GLU A 247 -18.43 -44.28 -26.63
N ALA A 248 -19.41 -43.73 -27.35
CA ALA A 248 -19.81 -42.32 -27.22
C ALA A 248 -20.39 -42.00 -25.84
N THR A 249 -21.28 -42.82 -25.28
CA THR A 249 -21.81 -42.58 -23.91
C THR A 249 -20.74 -42.68 -22.85
N THR A 250 -19.85 -43.67 -22.92
CA THR A 250 -18.80 -43.84 -21.90
C THR A 250 -17.73 -42.75 -21.96
N SER A 251 -17.41 -42.22 -23.15
CA SER A 251 -16.59 -41.00 -23.27
C SER A 251 -17.28 -39.78 -22.67
N LEU A 252 -18.58 -39.59 -22.92
CA LEU A 252 -19.34 -38.45 -22.41
C LEU A 252 -19.51 -38.49 -20.88
N GLU A 253 -19.65 -39.69 -20.31
CA GLU A 253 -19.66 -39.91 -18.86
C GLU A 253 -18.29 -39.57 -18.24
N ALA A 254 -17.19 -40.06 -18.83
CA ALA A 254 -15.84 -39.73 -18.38
C ALA A 254 -15.52 -38.21 -18.46
N ASP A 255 -15.94 -37.54 -19.55
CA ASP A 255 -15.77 -36.09 -19.70
C ASP A 255 -16.64 -35.31 -18.69
N THR A 256 -17.87 -35.76 -18.39
CA THR A 256 -18.73 -35.10 -17.39
C THR A 256 -18.36 -35.41 -15.94
N GLU A 257 -17.65 -36.50 -15.65
CA GLU A 257 -16.96 -36.66 -14.36
C GLU A 257 -15.75 -35.74 -14.26
N LYS A 258 -14.95 -35.63 -15.33
CA LYS A 258 -13.76 -34.77 -15.38
C LYS A 258 -14.10 -33.27 -15.28
N ILE A 259 -15.24 -32.84 -15.83
CA ILE A 259 -15.75 -31.49 -15.64
C ILE A 259 -16.06 -31.22 -14.16
N LYS A 260 -16.75 -32.12 -13.46
CA LYS A 260 -17.08 -31.96 -12.03
C LYS A 260 -15.83 -31.90 -11.15
N GLU A 261 -14.82 -32.71 -11.46
CA GLU A 261 -13.52 -32.67 -10.78
C GLU A 261 -12.82 -31.31 -10.98
N LEU A 262 -12.83 -30.77 -12.20
CA LEU A 262 -12.28 -29.44 -12.48
C LEU A 262 -13.09 -28.31 -11.82
N GLU A 263 -14.42 -28.42 -11.74
CA GLU A 263 -15.28 -27.50 -11.01
C GLU A 263 -14.98 -27.52 -9.49
N PHE A 264 -14.76 -28.70 -8.92
CA PHE A 264 -14.38 -28.86 -7.51
C PHE A 264 -13.00 -28.25 -7.22
N GLN A 265 -11.99 -28.54 -8.06
CA GLN A 265 -10.64 -27.94 -7.94
C GLN A 265 -10.67 -26.41 -8.08
N LEU A 266 -11.51 -25.88 -8.99
CA LEU A 266 -11.68 -24.44 -9.17
C LEU A 266 -12.30 -23.78 -7.93
N GLU A 267 -13.32 -24.37 -7.33
CA GLU A 267 -13.92 -23.84 -6.10
C GLU A 267 -12.96 -23.98 -4.89
N GLN A 268 -12.16 -25.05 -4.83
CA GLN A 268 -11.10 -25.20 -3.82
C GLN A 268 -10.06 -24.08 -3.93
N HIS A 269 -9.52 -23.81 -5.13
CA HIS A 269 -8.58 -22.71 -5.34
C HIS A 269 -9.21 -21.33 -5.10
N LYS A 270 -10.51 -21.18 -5.32
CA LYS A 270 -11.27 -19.96 -5.02
C LYS A 270 -11.39 -19.71 -3.51
N ILE A 271 -11.62 -20.76 -2.71
CA ILE A 271 -11.57 -20.71 -1.24
C ILE A 271 -10.14 -20.41 -0.75
N GLU A 272 -9.13 -21.05 -1.34
CA GLU A 272 -7.71 -20.83 -1.03
C GLU A 272 -7.28 -19.38 -1.28
N ASN A 273 -7.65 -18.81 -2.43
CA ASN A 273 -7.39 -17.40 -2.75
C ASN A 273 -8.11 -16.45 -1.77
N GLN A 274 -9.37 -16.73 -1.40
CA GLN A 274 -10.07 -15.93 -0.38
C GLN A 274 -9.36 -16.00 0.98
N HIS A 275 -8.82 -17.16 1.35
CA HIS A 275 -8.07 -17.29 2.61
C HIS A 275 -6.73 -16.53 2.56
N LEU A 276 -5.97 -16.65 1.48
CA LEU A 276 -4.72 -15.91 1.26
C LEU A 276 -4.95 -14.39 1.22
N GLN A 277 -6.01 -13.93 0.53
CA GLN A 277 -6.34 -12.51 0.46
C GLN A 277 -6.80 -11.97 1.83
N LYS A 278 -7.45 -12.79 2.67
CA LYS A 278 -7.68 -12.44 4.08
C LYS A 278 -6.37 -12.36 4.86
N GLN A 279 -5.46 -13.33 4.73
CA GLN A 279 -4.16 -13.29 5.41
C GLN A 279 -3.34 -12.04 5.03
N LEU A 280 -3.41 -11.59 3.78
CA LEU A 280 -2.83 -10.33 3.32
C LEU A 280 -3.49 -9.13 4.02
N SER A 281 -4.82 -9.04 4.03
CA SER A 281 -5.53 -7.97 4.75
C SER A 281 -5.24 -7.94 6.26
N ASP A 282 -5.11 -9.10 6.90
CA ASP A 282 -4.72 -9.24 8.31
C ASP A 282 -3.26 -8.80 8.53
N LYS A 283 -2.39 -8.88 7.50
CA LYS A 283 -1.00 -8.42 7.52
C LYS A 283 -0.85 -6.92 7.25
N ASP A 284 -1.62 -6.38 6.31
CA ASP A 284 -1.65 -4.93 6.03
C ASP A 284 -2.11 -4.16 7.28
N PHE A 285 -3.13 -4.68 7.99
CA PHE A 285 -3.58 -4.13 9.27
C PHE A 285 -2.51 -4.23 10.39
N GLN A 286 -1.67 -5.27 10.38
CA GLN A 286 -0.52 -5.37 11.30
C GLN A 286 0.57 -4.35 10.97
N LEU A 287 0.81 -4.07 9.68
CA LEU A 287 1.75 -3.03 9.23
C LEU A 287 1.25 -1.62 9.57
N GLU A 288 -0.04 -1.32 9.37
CA GLU A 288 -0.62 -0.03 9.75
C GLU A 288 -0.52 0.22 11.26
N GLN A 289 -0.75 -0.81 12.09
CA GLN A 289 -0.50 -0.71 13.53
C GLN A 289 0.97 -0.44 13.87
N LEU A 290 1.92 -1.11 13.19
CA LEU A 290 3.36 -0.90 13.40
C LEU A 290 3.79 0.53 13.02
N ASP A 291 3.28 1.08 11.92
CA ASP A 291 3.47 2.50 11.58
C ASP A 291 2.85 3.43 12.63
N GLY A 292 1.68 3.07 13.18
CA GLY A 292 1.08 3.76 14.31
C GLY A 292 1.91 3.70 15.59
N TYR A 293 2.63 2.61 15.86
CA TYR A 293 3.61 2.54 16.94
C TYR A 293 4.86 3.36 16.64
N ARG A 294 5.36 3.33 15.39
CA ARG A 294 6.52 4.10 14.94
C ARG A 294 6.33 5.60 15.11
N ARG A 295 5.24 6.17 14.57
CA ARG A 295 4.93 7.61 14.74
C ARG A 295 4.86 8.03 16.20
N ARG A 296 4.33 7.16 17.09
CA ARG A 296 4.29 7.42 18.55
C ARG A 296 5.67 7.34 19.20
N ALA A 297 6.59 6.53 18.68
CA ALA A 297 7.99 6.53 19.10
C ALA A 297 8.68 7.82 18.64
N ASP A 298 8.53 8.20 17.37
CA ASP A 298 9.07 9.43 16.78
C ASP A 298 8.58 10.69 17.54
N ASP A 299 7.28 10.76 17.86
CA ASP A 299 6.67 11.79 18.72
C ASP A 299 7.26 11.83 20.14
N SER A 300 7.66 10.68 20.68
CA SER A 300 8.24 10.56 22.03
C SER A 300 9.72 10.96 22.05
N GLU A 301 10.47 10.64 20.99
CA GLU A 301 11.85 11.08 20.79
C GLU A 301 11.91 12.60 20.60
N SER A 302 11.01 13.17 19.79
CA SER A 302 10.87 14.61 19.62
C SER A 302 10.63 15.35 20.95
N LYS A 303 9.78 14.79 21.83
CA LYS A 303 9.56 15.32 23.20
C LYS A 303 10.78 15.14 24.10
N ALA A 304 11.48 14.01 24.01
CA ALA A 304 12.73 13.81 24.75
C ALA A 304 13.82 14.81 24.34
N LEU A 305 13.95 15.10 23.05
CA LEU A 305 14.86 16.12 22.52
C LEU A 305 14.45 17.54 22.97
N GLN A 306 13.15 17.87 22.99
CA GLN A 306 12.66 19.13 23.55
C GLN A 306 13.04 19.27 25.03
N HIS A 307 12.73 18.27 25.86
CA HIS A 307 13.07 18.30 27.28
C HIS A 307 14.58 18.32 27.52
N GLN A 308 15.39 17.69 26.68
CA GLN A 308 16.85 17.77 26.75
C GLN A 308 17.35 19.20 26.45
N ALA A 309 16.75 19.91 25.48
CA ALA A 309 17.06 21.32 25.21
C ALA A 309 16.61 22.24 26.35
N GLU A 310 15.44 22.00 26.94
CA GLU A 310 14.94 22.71 28.13
C GLU A 310 15.89 22.52 29.33
N ILE A 311 16.34 21.29 29.59
CA ILE A 311 17.33 20.96 30.64
C ILE A 311 18.65 21.70 30.39
N SER A 312 19.18 21.69 29.17
CA SER A 312 20.43 22.39 28.85
C SER A 312 20.30 23.92 28.96
N SER A 313 19.12 24.49 28.64
CA SER A 313 18.81 25.91 28.89
C SER A 313 18.80 26.24 30.38
N LEU A 314 18.13 25.41 31.21
CA LEU A 314 18.09 25.58 32.66
C LEU A 314 19.48 25.40 33.30
N GLN A 315 20.31 24.47 32.79
CA GLN A 315 21.71 24.32 33.21
C GLN A 315 22.54 25.57 32.90
N GLY A 316 22.38 26.16 31.70
CA GLY A 316 23.03 27.43 31.34
C GLY A 316 22.60 28.61 32.23
N GLN A 317 21.31 28.69 32.55
CA GLN A 317 20.78 29.71 33.48
C GLN A 317 21.32 29.51 34.91
N LEU A 318 21.37 28.26 35.40
CA LEU A 318 21.89 27.92 36.72
C LEU A 318 23.40 28.24 36.82
N GLN A 319 24.18 27.90 35.78
CA GLN A 319 25.60 28.25 35.71
C GLN A 319 25.80 29.77 35.74
N THR A 320 25.06 30.51 34.90
CA THR A 320 25.11 31.99 34.88
C THR A 320 24.80 32.58 36.25
N LYS A 321 23.78 32.06 36.96
CA LYS A 321 23.43 32.49 38.32
C LYS A 321 24.46 32.08 39.38
N SER A 322 25.13 30.96 39.20
CA SER A 322 26.28 30.55 40.04
C SER A 322 27.46 31.50 39.85
N ASP A 323 27.77 31.89 38.62
CA ASP A 323 28.87 32.79 38.28
C ASP A 323 28.58 34.24 38.73
N GLU A 324 27.32 34.71 38.58
CA GLU A 324 26.86 35.96 39.20
C GLU A 324 27.04 35.96 40.73
N LEU A 325 26.65 34.88 41.40
CA LEU A 325 26.75 34.76 42.86
C LEU A 325 28.22 34.66 43.33
N ALA A 326 29.06 33.95 42.58
CA ALA A 326 30.50 33.89 42.82
C ALA A 326 31.15 35.27 42.66
N SER A 327 30.84 35.98 41.56
CA SER A 327 31.32 37.34 41.31
C SER A 327 30.86 38.32 42.38
N TYR A 328 29.59 38.27 42.78
CA TYR A 328 29.02 39.11 43.85
C TYR A 328 29.69 38.83 45.20
N SER A 329 29.84 37.56 45.59
CA SER A 329 30.46 37.19 46.86
C SER A 329 31.94 37.56 46.92
N CYS A 330 32.72 37.31 45.85
CA CYS A 330 34.12 37.76 45.77
C CYS A 330 34.24 39.29 45.87
N SER A 331 33.39 40.02 45.15
CA SER A 331 33.37 41.50 45.21
C SER A 331 33.01 42.00 46.62
N LYS A 332 32.07 41.33 47.29
CA LYS A 332 31.65 41.69 48.66
C LYS A 332 32.72 41.34 49.71
N CYS A 333 33.45 40.24 49.54
CA CYS A 333 34.61 39.92 50.37
C CYS A 333 35.70 40.98 50.23
N ALA A 334 36.06 41.39 49.01
CA ALA A 334 37.05 42.44 48.78
C ALA A 334 36.66 43.79 49.43
N GLU A 335 35.39 44.20 49.35
CA GLU A 335 34.87 45.40 50.03
C GLU A 335 34.97 45.29 51.58
N LEU A 336 34.79 44.09 52.13
CA LEU A 336 34.91 43.84 53.56
C LEU A 336 36.38 43.76 54.02
N GLU A 337 37.27 43.22 53.20
CA GLU A 337 38.72 43.21 53.42
C GLU A 337 39.30 44.63 53.39
N GLU A 338 38.89 45.46 52.43
CA GLU A 338 39.25 46.88 52.35
C GLU A 338 38.81 47.64 53.61
N LYS A 339 37.56 47.45 54.04
CA LYS A 339 37.03 48.08 55.27
C LYS A 339 37.72 47.56 56.54
N LEU A 340 38.08 46.28 56.60
CA LEU A 340 38.84 45.73 57.71
C LEU A 340 40.27 46.28 57.75
N ALA A 341 40.90 46.50 56.58
CA ALA A 341 42.19 47.17 56.48
C ALA A 341 42.10 48.66 56.90
N GLU A 342 41.05 49.39 56.49
CA GLU A 342 40.80 50.76 56.93
C GLU A 342 40.62 50.86 58.45
N ILE A 343 39.77 50.01 59.03
CA ILE A 343 39.56 49.92 60.48
C ILE A 343 40.88 49.60 61.22
N SER A 344 41.69 48.71 60.66
CA SER A 344 43.00 48.35 61.23
C SER A 344 43.96 49.54 61.24
N GLN A 345 44.04 50.30 60.13
CA GLN A 345 44.84 51.54 60.06
C GLN A 345 44.32 52.62 61.01
N LEU A 346 43.00 52.76 61.18
CA LEU A 346 42.40 53.70 62.13
C LEU A 346 42.74 53.31 63.58
N TYR A 347 42.68 52.01 63.91
CA TYR A 347 43.07 51.49 65.21
C TYR A 347 44.55 51.73 65.52
N GLU A 348 45.44 51.51 64.55
CA GLU A 348 46.87 51.84 64.68
C GLU A 348 47.10 53.34 64.89
N LYS A 349 46.44 54.21 64.10
CA LYS A 349 46.48 55.68 64.28
C LYS A 349 46.01 56.11 65.68
N VAL A 350 44.95 55.49 66.21
CA VAL A 350 44.45 55.76 67.57
C VAL A 350 45.47 55.31 68.63
N ASN A 351 46.09 54.14 68.49
CA ASN A 351 47.12 53.66 69.41
C ASN A 351 48.38 54.54 69.38
N LEU A 352 48.82 55.00 68.21
CA LEU A 352 49.91 55.96 68.06
C LEU A 352 49.56 57.33 68.68
N GLY A 353 48.33 57.80 68.50
CA GLY A 353 47.81 59.01 69.14
C GLY A 353 47.81 58.90 70.67
N ARG A 354 47.35 57.76 71.20
CA ARG A 354 47.39 57.46 72.63
C ARG A 354 48.83 57.40 73.16
N SER A 355 49.73 56.67 72.50
CA SER A 355 51.14 56.58 72.92
C SER A 355 51.83 57.96 72.96
N ARG A 356 51.52 58.86 72.01
CA ARG A 356 51.97 60.25 72.04
C ARG A 356 51.37 61.03 73.23
N SER A 357 50.09 60.84 73.53
CA SER A 357 49.44 61.45 74.70
C SER A 357 50.04 60.96 76.02
N ASP A 358 50.25 59.65 76.16
CA ASP A 358 50.85 59.04 77.34
C ASP A 358 52.31 59.53 77.53
N SER A 359 53.05 59.72 76.44
CA SER A 359 54.40 60.32 76.45
C SER A 359 54.38 61.80 76.89
N LEU A 360 53.46 62.60 76.37
CA LEU A 360 53.30 64.01 76.74
C LEU A 360 52.89 64.18 78.21
N ILE A 361 52.06 63.26 78.72
CA ILE A 361 51.68 63.20 80.14
C ILE A 361 52.91 62.88 81.00
N ALA A 362 53.75 61.91 80.60
CA ALA A 362 54.98 61.59 81.31
C ALA A 362 55.99 62.76 81.31
N GLU A 363 56.16 63.46 80.18
CA GLU A 363 56.98 64.67 80.09
C GLU A 363 56.47 65.78 81.02
N THR A 364 55.14 66.04 81.01
CA THR A 364 54.50 67.03 81.90
C THR A 364 54.67 66.65 83.37
N GLN A 365 54.63 65.36 83.72
CA GLN A 365 54.88 64.86 85.07
C GLN A 365 56.36 65.04 85.49
N SER A 366 57.32 64.86 84.57
CA SER A 366 58.74 65.16 84.84
C SER A 366 58.96 66.64 85.14
N GLN A 367 58.45 67.52 84.27
CA GLN A 367 58.54 68.98 84.45
C GLN A 367 57.89 69.44 85.76
N LEU A 368 56.78 68.80 86.17
CA LEU A 368 56.14 69.04 87.47
C LEU A 368 57.04 68.61 88.64
N GLY A 369 57.72 67.47 88.54
CA GLY A 369 58.69 66.99 89.55
C GLY A 369 59.93 67.89 89.67
N GLU A 370 60.45 68.37 88.54
CA GLU A 370 61.51 69.38 88.48
C GLU A 370 61.07 70.69 89.15
N MET A 371 59.88 71.20 88.83
CA MET A 371 59.32 72.40 89.46
C MET A 371 59.12 72.22 90.98
N GLN A 372 58.70 71.03 91.45
CA GLN A 372 58.60 70.72 92.88
C GLN A 372 59.99 70.72 93.55
N THR A 373 61.02 70.20 92.86
CA THR A 373 62.41 70.19 93.33
C THR A 373 62.96 71.61 93.42
N ILE A 374 62.75 72.45 92.40
CA ILE A 374 63.12 73.86 92.40
C ILE A 374 62.41 74.61 93.53
N LYS A 375 61.12 74.33 93.78
CA LYS A 375 60.37 74.92 94.91
C LYS A 375 60.99 74.54 96.27
N GLN A 376 61.40 73.29 96.47
CA GLN A 376 62.10 72.86 97.69
C GLN A 376 63.46 73.55 97.83
N GLN A 377 64.25 73.62 96.76
CA GLN A 377 65.53 74.33 96.75
C GLN A 377 65.37 75.82 97.06
N TYR A 378 64.33 76.46 96.54
CA TYR A 378 64.00 77.85 96.83
C TYR A 378 63.69 78.05 98.33
N VAL A 379 62.80 77.24 98.92
CA VAL A 379 62.51 77.30 100.37
C VAL A 379 63.78 77.10 101.20
N ALA A 380 64.56 76.05 100.91
CA ALA A 380 65.82 75.78 101.60
C ALA A 380 66.92 76.82 101.32
N SER A 381 66.75 77.71 100.34
CA SER A 381 67.62 78.88 100.12
C SER A 381 67.14 80.10 100.91
N GLN A 382 65.82 80.27 101.06
CA GLN A 382 65.22 81.33 101.85
C GLN A 382 65.45 81.11 103.36
N GLU A 383 65.32 79.88 103.85
CA GLU A 383 65.69 79.52 105.24
C GLU A 383 67.16 79.84 105.54
N ARG A 384 68.07 79.54 104.60
CA ARG A 384 69.49 79.91 104.69
C ARG A 384 69.72 81.42 104.64
N LEU A 385 68.90 82.17 103.90
CA LEU A 385 68.97 83.63 103.86
C LEU A 385 68.53 84.21 105.22
N ASP A 386 67.44 83.72 105.80
CA ASP A 386 66.94 84.14 107.11
C ASP A 386 67.95 83.81 108.23
N ASP A 387 68.57 82.63 108.20
CA ASP A 387 69.65 82.28 109.15
C ASP A 387 70.92 83.12 108.94
N MET A 388 71.28 83.44 107.70
CA MET A 388 72.37 84.38 107.41
C MET A 388 72.04 85.80 107.87
N MET A 389 70.77 86.22 107.82
CA MET A 389 70.31 87.49 108.40
C MET A 389 70.40 87.50 109.92
N LYS A 390 69.97 86.42 110.60
CA LYS A 390 70.16 86.26 112.06
C LYS A 390 71.64 86.30 112.43
N GLN A 391 72.49 85.59 111.68
CA GLN A 391 73.95 85.63 111.90
C GLN A 391 74.52 87.03 111.68
N ASN A 392 74.07 87.80 110.68
CA ASN A 392 74.49 89.19 110.49
C ASN A 392 74.02 90.10 111.64
N LEU A 393 72.82 89.91 112.19
CA LEU A 393 72.36 90.63 113.37
C LEU A 393 73.26 90.32 114.58
N THR A 394 73.49 89.03 114.89
CA THR A 394 74.38 88.63 116.00
C THR A 394 75.85 89.00 115.77
N LEU A 395 76.31 89.10 114.53
CA LEU A 395 77.64 89.64 114.21
C LEU A 395 77.69 91.16 114.39
N ASN A 396 76.63 91.90 114.04
CA ASN A 396 76.56 93.35 114.30
C ASN A 396 76.45 93.65 115.80
N GLU A 397 75.69 92.86 116.56
CA GLU A 397 75.67 92.90 118.03
C GLU A 397 77.09 92.71 118.58
N LYS A 398 77.77 91.62 118.20
CA LYS A 398 79.18 91.35 118.58
C LYS A 398 80.17 92.38 118.08
N ILE A 399 79.95 93.02 116.94
CA ILE A 399 80.78 94.12 116.46
C ILE A 399 80.58 95.34 117.37
N SER A 400 79.35 95.66 117.78
CA SER A 400 79.11 96.75 118.74
C SER A 400 79.70 96.45 120.13
N GLU A 401 79.61 95.20 120.61
CA GLU A 401 80.32 94.73 121.81
C GLU A 401 81.84 94.90 121.64
N LYS A 402 82.39 94.51 120.49
CA LYS A 402 83.82 94.69 120.18
C LYS A 402 84.22 96.13 119.89
N GLU A 403 83.31 97.04 119.54
CA GLU A 403 83.60 98.48 119.46
C GLU A 403 83.64 99.12 120.86
N ILE A 404 82.80 98.66 121.79
CA ILE A 404 82.90 99.00 123.22
C ILE A 404 84.18 98.42 123.81
N GLU A 405 84.53 97.17 123.47
CA GLU A 405 85.78 96.54 123.89
C GLU A 405 86.99 97.20 123.24
N VAL A 406 86.94 97.63 121.96
CA VAL A 406 88.04 98.34 121.27
C VAL A 406 88.16 99.80 121.72
N THR A 407 87.10 100.46 122.18
CA THR A 407 87.21 101.79 122.82
C THR A 407 87.81 101.67 124.23
N THR A 408 87.44 100.62 124.98
CA THR A 408 88.08 100.26 126.26
C THR A 408 89.56 99.90 126.05
N LEU A 409 89.85 98.99 125.12
CA LEU A 409 91.20 98.60 124.73
C LEU A 409 91.97 99.72 124.02
N LYS A 410 91.35 100.80 123.54
CA LYS A 410 92.06 102.03 123.11
C LYS A 410 92.47 102.91 124.28
N ALA A 411 91.69 102.94 125.36
CA ALA A 411 92.12 103.56 126.61
C ALA A 411 93.26 102.76 127.24
N GLU A 412 93.17 101.43 127.23
CA GLU A 412 94.26 100.55 127.67
C GLU A 412 95.46 100.58 126.71
N MET A 413 95.28 100.59 125.39
CA MET A 413 96.38 100.69 124.42
C MET A 413 97.09 102.04 124.50
N LYS A 414 96.44 103.12 124.97
CA LYS A 414 97.14 104.36 125.32
C LYS A 414 98.12 104.19 126.49
N LYS A 415 97.86 103.25 127.40
CA LYS A 415 98.74 102.85 128.51
C LYS A 415 99.78 101.82 128.02
N TRP A 416 99.34 100.70 127.45
CA TRP A 416 100.23 99.65 126.93
C TRP A 416 101.12 100.11 125.76
N SER A 417 100.77 101.16 125.01
CA SER A 417 101.67 101.74 123.98
C SER A 417 102.85 102.52 124.58
N MET A 418 102.86 102.77 125.89
CA MET A 418 104.06 103.21 126.62
C MET A 418 104.94 102.03 127.05
N GLU A 419 104.38 100.81 127.14
CA GLU A 419 105.03 99.61 127.69
C GLU A 419 105.50 98.64 126.57
N MET A 420 104.74 98.52 125.47
CA MET A 420 105.01 97.62 124.34
C MET A 420 106.15 98.10 123.43
N ALA A 421 106.50 99.39 123.51
CA ALA A 421 107.72 99.93 122.88
C ALA A 421 109.00 99.27 123.42
N GLU A 422 108.94 98.67 124.61
CA GLU A 422 110.07 98.02 125.30
C GLU A 422 110.12 96.49 125.08
N LEU A 423 109.03 95.87 124.62
CA LEU A 423 108.88 94.41 124.49
C LEU A 423 108.92 93.86 123.06
N GLN A 424 108.80 94.70 122.02
CA GLN A 424 108.89 94.25 120.61
C GLN A 424 110.32 93.81 120.19
N ALA A 425 111.28 93.73 121.12
CA ALA A 425 112.60 93.15 120.91
C ALA A 425 112.65 91.61 120.82
N GLN A 426 111.54 90.90 121.11
CA GLN A 426 111.55 89.44 121.32
C GLN A 426 110.81 88.62 120.23
N HIS A 427 110.49 89.21 119.07
CA HIS A 427 109.79 88.55 117.96
C HIS A 427 110.75 87.73 117.05
N SER A 428 111.48 86.76 117.61
CA SER A 428 112.66 86.16 116.94
C SER A 428 112.63 84.64 116.69
N THR A 429 111.60 83.88 117.06
CA THR A 429 111.73 82.41 117.13
C THR A 429 110.47 81.59 116.76
N LEU A 430 110.73 80.42 116.16
CA LEU A 430 109.86 79.25 115.96
C LEU A 430 108.78 79.30 114.85
N LYS A 431 109.21 78.80 113.67
CA LYS A 431 108.42 78.35 112.51
C LYS A 431 109.14 77.11 111.93
N SER A 432 108.59 75.89 112.09
CA SER A 432 109.03 74.58 111.53
C SER A 432 108.40 73.43 112.36
N ASP A 433 108.01 72.22 111.89
CA ASP A 433 107.67 71.65 110.57
C ASP A 433 107.02 70.23 110.70
N SER A 434 106.66 69.62 109.56
CA SER A 434 106.80 68.18 109.22
C SER A 434 105.64 67.18 109.47
N SER A 435 105.06 66.64 108.37
CA SER A 435 104.41 65.30 108.35
C SER A 435 104.15 64.65 106.95
N GLU A 436 105.11 64.62 106.02
CA GLU A 436 104.95 63.88 104.74
C GLU A 436 106.00 62.77 104.53
N HIS A 437 105.62 61.48 104.71
CA HIS A 437 106.39 60.36 104.13
C HIS A 437 105.71 58.97 104.08
N ARG A 438 104.52 58.77 104.67
CA ARG A 438 103.99 57.42 104.99
C ARG A 438 103.19 56.72 103.88
N GLN A 439 102.74 57.42 102.84
CA GLN A 439 101.64 56.97 101.96
C GLN A 439 102.04 56.20 100.69
N ARG A 440 103.32 55.86 100.48
CA ARG A 440 103.81 55.26 99.21
C ARG A 440 104.00 53.74 99.20
N SER A 441 103.67 53.02 100.28
CA SER A 441 103.98 51.58 100.39
C SER A 441 102.85 50.62 99.99
N GLU A 442 101.60 51.08 99.89
CA GLU A 442 100.43 50.18 99.81
C GLU A 442 99.95 49.91 98.38
N SER A 443 100.26 50.80 97.43
CA SER A 443 99.73 50.75 96.05
C SER A 443 100.22 49.57 95.21
N VAL A 444 101.40 49.00 95.51
CA VAL A 444 102.08 48.03 94.63
C VAL A 444 101.55 46.59 94.82
N HIS A 445 100.92 46.28 95.95
CA HIS A 445 100.49 44.90 96.24
C HIS A 445 99.18 44.52 95.54
N ALA A 446 98.32 45.49 95.24
CA ALA A 446 97.00 45.26 94.64
C ALA A 446 97.05 44.90 93.14
N GLU A 447 98.05 45.39 92.39
CA GLU A 447 98.13 45.14 90.93
C GLU A 447 98.58 43.72 90.59
N PHE A 448 99.30 43.04 91.49
CA PHE A 448 99.84 41.71 91.24
C PHE A 448 98.75 40.63 91.18
N GLN A 449 97.80 40.64 92.12
CA GLN A 449 96.72 39.63 92.20
C GLN A 449 95.79 39.69 90.96
N LYS A 450 95.47 40.89 90.50
CA LYS A 450 94.58 41.14 89.35
C LYS A 450 95.10 40.54 88.03
N ASN A 451 96.42 40.40 87.89
CA ASN A 451 97.06 39.83 86.70
C ASN A 451 97.08 38.29 86.72
N GLU A 452 96.86 37.64 87.86
CA GLU A 452 96.80 36.17 87.95
C GLU A 452 95.40 35.62 87.61
N GLU A 453 94.34 36.34 88.02
CA GLU A 453 92.94 35.97 87.73
C GLU A 453 92.62 36.06 86.23
N THR A 454 93.08 37.15 85.59
CA THR A 454 92.88 37.38 84.15
C THR A 454 93.58 36.34 83.26
N LEU A 455 94.70 35.76 83.71
CA LEU A 455 95.37 34.65 83.02
C LEU A 455 94.49 33.38 83.00
N LYS A 456 93.88 33.05 84.15
CA LYS A 456 93.01 31.87 84.32
C LYS A 456 91.72 31.98 83.49
N GLU A 457 91.13 33.16 83.38
CA GLU A 457 89.99 33.39 82.47
C GLU A 457 90.35 33.12 81.00
N LEU A 458 91.49 33.62 80.53
CA LEU A 458 91.91 33.48 79.13
C LEU A 458 92.18 32.02 78.77
N GLN A 459 92.83 31.26 79.66
CA GLN A 459 93.05 29.83 79.48
C GLN A 459 91.72 29.05 79.39
N THR A 460 90.74 29.41 80.24
CA THR A 460 89.40 28.81 80.24
C THR A 460 88.63 29.12 78.95
N LYS A 461 88.71 30.36 78.45
CA LYS A 461 88.10 30.79 77.17
C LYS A 461 88.71 30.05 75.98
N SER A 462 90.02 29.79 75.98
CA SER A 462 90.69 29.04 74.91
C SER A 462 90.16 27.60 74.80
N ALA A 463 90.04 26.87 75.91
CA ALA A 463 89.53 25.50 75.92
C ALA A 463 88.05 25.42 75.46
N GLN A 464 87.23 26.42 75.78
CA GLN A 464 85.84 26.49 75.31
C GLN A 464 85.72 26.74 73.80
N LEU A 465 86.62 27.55 73.23
CA LEU A 465 86.67 27.79 71.79
C LEU A 465 87.11 26.54 71.03
N GLU A 466 88.11 25.83 71.54
CA GLU A 466 88.61 24.59 70.93
C GLU A 466 87.55 23.48 70.91
N LYS A 467 86.79 23.30 72.01
CA LYS A 467 85.63 22.40 72.06
C LYS A 467 84.56 22.76 71.02
N LYS A 468 84.20 24.05 70.89
CA LYS A 468 83.26 24.50 69.85
C LYS A 468 83.76 24.24 68.43
N ASN A 469 85.08 24.34 68.20
CA ASN A 469 85.66 24.11 66.87
C ASN A 469 85.56 22.62 66.47
N GLN A 470 85.74 21.71 67.42
CA GLN A 470 85.51 20.27 67.23
C GLN A 470 84.02 19.95 66.96
N GLU A 471 83.11 20.56 67.73
CA GLU A 471 81.65 20.41 67.53
C GLU A 471 81.18 20.90 66.16
N LEU A 472 81.70 22.05 65.70
CA LEU A 472 81.43 22.58 64.36
C LEU A 472 81.97 21.68 63.25
N THR A 473 83.18 21.12 63.43
CA THR A 473 83.79 20.20 62.45
C THR A 473 82.93 18.95 62.26
N ALA A 474 82.51 18.31 63.36
CA ALA A 474 81.62 17.14 63.32
C ALA A 474 80.24 17.46 62.71
N SER A 475 79.72 18.67 62.93
CA SER A 475 78.48 19.13 62.30
C SER A 475 78.61 19.26 60.78
N ILE A 476 79.72 19.82 60.29
CA ILE A 476 80.01 19.98 58.86
C ILE A 476 80.15 18.60 58.17
N GLU A 477 80.84 17.63 58.78
CA GLU A 477 80.96 16.27 58.25
C GLU A 477 79.60 15.57 58.14
N SER A 478 78.75 15.70 59.17
CA SER A 478 77.38 15.18 59.17
C SER A 478 76.54 15.77 58.03
N ILE A 479 76.55 17.10 57.88
CA ILE A 479 75.82 17.81 56.80
C ILE A 479 76.31 17.39 55.40
N ASN A 480 77.62 17.18 55.23
CA ASN A 480 78.19 16.74 53.95
C ASN A 480 77.78 15.31 53.58
N LYS A 481 77.69 14.40 54.55
CA LYS A 481 77.15 13.05 54.36
C LYS A 481 75.67 13.12 53.97
N ASP A 482 74.87 13.87 54.73
CA ASP A 482 73.43 14.04 54.51
C ASP A 482 73.11 14.62 53.12
N ASN A 483 73.90 15.59 52.65
CA ASN A 483 73.80 16.14 51.30
C ASN A 483 74.21 15.14 50.20
N THR A 484 75.15 14.25 50.48
CA THR A 484 75.55 13.18 49.55
C THR A 484 74.43 12.16 49.38
N ASP A 485 73.82 11.71 50.47
CA ASP A 485 72.69 10.76 50.45
C ASP A 485 71.45 11.38 49.79
N LYS A 486 71.15 12.65 50.04
CA LYS A 486 70.08 13.40 49.35
C LYS A 486 70.36 13.50 47.84
N ARG A 487 71.60 13.76 47.43
CA ARG A 487 72.00 13.80 46.01
C ARG A 487 71.87 12.43 45.33
N GLN A 488 72.20 11.33 46.01
CA GLN A 488 71.99 9.97 45.49
C GLN A 488 70.50 9.63 45.33
N LYS A 489 69.68 9.92 46.35
CA LYS A 489 68.21 9.73 46.30
C LYS A 489 67.56 10.54 45.18
N ALA A 490 67.96 11.81 45.01
CA ALA A 490 67.49 12.65 43.91
C ALA A 490 67.87 12.08 42.53
N LYS A 491 69.10 11.56 42.37
CA LYS A 491 69.53 10.91 41.12
C LYS A 491 68.71 9.65 40.80
N ALA A 492 68.42 8.83 41.80
CA ALA A 492 67.57 7.64 41.64
C ALA A 492 66.12 8.01 41.26
N LEU A 493 65.54 9.03 41.90
CA LEU A 493 64.20 9.53 41.57
C LEU A 493 64.13 10.06 40.12
N VAL A 494 65.11 10.86 39.70
CA VAL A 494 65.19 11.36 38.32
C VAL A 494 65.32 10.21 37.33
N GLN A 495 66.11 9.18 37.63
CA GLN A 495 66.25 8.00 36.77
C GLN A 495 64.92 7.24 36.65
N SER A 496 64.19 7.05 37.75
CA SER A 496 62.85 6.43 37.77
C SER A 496 61.86 7.20 36.90
N LEU A 497 61.78 8.53 37.08
CA LEU A 497 60.88 9.40 36.32
C LEU A 497 61.23 9.44 34.82
N VAL A 498 62.52 9.28 34.46
CA VAL A 498 62.94 9.18 33.06
C VAL A 498 62.50 7.85 32.44
N SER A 499 62.62 6.71 33.14
CA SER A 499 62.07 5.44 32.66
C SER A 499 60.54 5.46 32.53
N GLU A 500 59.83 6.03 33.51
CA GLU A 500 58.37 6.17 33.48
C GLU A 500 57.91 7.05 32.31
N LYS A 501 58.53 8.22 32.13
CA LYS A 501 58.31 9.10 30.97
C LYS A 501 58.54 8.39 29.63
N THR A 502 59.52 7.49 29.57
CA THR A 502 59.83 6.74 28.34
C THR A 502 58.72 5.73 28.04
N GLY A 503 58.32 4.91 29.03
CA GLY A 503 57.20 3.97 28.88
C GLY A 503 55.86 4.65 28.57
N LEU A 504 55.61 5.85 29.11
CA LEU A 504 54.44 6.66 28.78
C LEU A 504 54.49 7.22 27.33
N LEU A 505 55.67 7.56 26.81
CA LEU A 505 55.84 7.98 25.40
C LEU A 505 55.65 6.80 24.44
N GLU A 506 56.14 5.61 24.78
CA GLU A 506 55.91 4.37 24.02
C GLU A 506 54.41 4.00 24.03
N SER A 507 53.76 4.06 25.20
CA SER A 507 52.31 3.84 25.35
C SER A 507 51.50 4.85 24.52
N LYS A 508 51.89 6.13 24.52
CA LYS A 508 51.27 7.16 23.67
C LYS A 508 51.46 6.85 22.18
N SER A 509 52.62 6.34 21.77
CA SER A 509 52.86 5.92 20.38
C SER A 509 51.99 4.73 19.97
N GLY A 510 51.79 3.75 20.87
CA GLY A 510 50.87 2.64 20.67
C GLY A 510 49.41 3.10 20.51
N LEU A 511 48.93 3.95 21.42
CA LEU A 511 47.58 4.51 21.36
C LEU A 511 47.35 5.38 20.11
N GLN A 512 48.35 6.15 19.67
CA GLN A 512 48.24 6.93 18.43
C GLN A 512 48.03 6.03 17.21
N LYS A 513 48.80 4.94 17.09
CA LYS A 513 48.63 3.97 15.99
C LYS A 513 47.24 3.33 15.99
N GLU A 514 46.68 3.03 17.16
CA GLU A 514 45.32 2.47 17.27
C GLU A 514 44.24 3.51 16.93
N VAL A 515 44.42 4.78 17.31
CA VAL A 515 43.54 5.88 16.87
C VAL A 515 43.56 6.03 15.34
N ASP A 516 44.74 5.95 14.72
CA ASP A 516 44.86 6.06 13.26
C ASP A 516 44.29 4.81 12.55
N ARG A 517 44.45 3.61 13.13
CA ARG A 517 43.78 2.37 12.66
C ARG A 517 42.25 2.49 12.73
N LEU A 518 41.71 2.97 13.84
CA LEU A 518 40.26 3.16 14.04
C LEU A 518 39.71 4.23 13.09
N ARG A 519 40.46 5.30 12.81
CA ARG A 519 40.10 6.30 11.78
C ARG A 519 40.00 5.69 10.39
N MET A 520 40.93 4.79 10.02
CA MET A 520 40.83 4.05 8.74
C MET A 520 39.62 3.11 8.72
N GLU A 521 39.32 2.42 9.82
CA GLU A 521 38.16 1.52 9.92
C GLU A 521 36.81 2.28 9.81
N VAL A 522 36.71 3.44 10.46
CA VAL A 522 35.54 4.34 10.34
C VAL A 522 35.40 4.88 8.92
N ASN A 523 36.49 5.36 8.31
CA ASN A 523 36.45 5.86 6.94
C ASN A 523 36.05 4.76 5.93
N GLN A 524 36.52 3.52 6.11
CA GLN A 524 36.08 2.39 5.28
C GLN A 524 34.58 2.12 5.46
N ARG A 525 34.08 2.03 6.71
CA ARG A 525 32.63 1.85 6.95
C ARG A 525 31.78 2.98 6.36
N ASN A 526 32.27 4.22 6.36
CA ASN A 526 31.57 5.34 5.72
C ASN A 526 31.49 5.14 4.19
N VAL A 527 32.59 4.75 3.54
CA VAL A 527 32.63 4.44 2.10
C VAL A 527 31.77 3.24 1.74
N ASP A 528 31.69 2.22 2.59
CA ASP A 528 30.83 1.05 2.40
C ASP A 528 29.34 1.42 2.56
N ASN A 529 29.02 2.29 3.53
CA ASN A 529 27.67 2.78 3.78
C ASN A 529 27.18 3.73 2.67
N ASP A 530 28.03 4.63 2.18
CA ASP A 530 27.72 5.47 1.01
C ASP A 530 27.44 4.64 -0.25
N GLN A 531 28.15 3.52 -0.44
CA GLN A 531 27.87 2.56 -1.50
C GLN A 531 26.51 1.86 -1.30
N GLN A 532 26.17 1.42 -0.09
CA GLN A 532 24.86 0.82 0.21
C GLN A 532 23.72 1.83 0.01
N VAL A 533 23.86 3.07 0.50
CA VAL A 533 22.88 4.14 0.29
C VAL A 533 22.72 4.47 -1.19
N LYS A 534 23.80 4.46 -1.97
CA LYS A 534 23.74 4.63 -3.42
C LYS A 534 23.00 3.48 -4.10
N GLN A 535 23.34 2.22 -3.80
CA GLN A 535 22.66 1.06 -4.37
C GLN A 535 21.16 1.06 -4.02
N LEU A 536 20.80 1.34 -2.77
CA LEU A 536 19.40 1.44 -2.34
C LEU A 536 18.65 2.54 -3.10
N ARG A 537 19.28 3.70 -3.38
CA ARG A 537 18.68 4.74 -4.22
C ARG A 537 18.49 4.30 -5.67
N GLU A 538 19.46 3.59 -6.24
CA GLU A 538 19.37 3.06 -7.61
C GLU A 538 18.24 2.00 -7.71
N GLU A 539 18.18 1.04 -6.79
CA GLU A 539 17.09 0.06 -6.70
C GLU A 539 15.71 0.69 -6.44
N THR A 540 15.62 1.71 -5.58
CA THR A 540 14.36 2.41 -5.31
C THR A 540 13.89 3.21 -6.52
N ASN A 541 14.80 3.87 -7.24
CA ASN A 541 14.47 4.57 -8.48
C ASN A 541 14.03 3.59 -9.58
N GLU A 542 14.67 2.44 -9.73
CA GLU A 542 14.29 1.41 -10.70
C GLU A 542 12.91 0.81 -10.38
N LYS A 543 12.65 0.46 -9.12
CA LYS A 543 11.32 0.02 -8.63
C LYS A 543 10.26 1.11 -8.83
N SER A 544 10.60 2.39 -8.61
CA SER A 544 9.70 3.51 -8.83
C SER A 544 9.35 3.70 -10.32
N ALA A 545 10.34 3.62 -11.21
CA ALA A 545 10.13 3.68 -12.65
C ALA A 545 9.30 2.50 -13.17
N GLN A 546 9.56 1.28 -12.67
CA GLN A 546 8.79 0.08 -13.00
C GLN A 546 7.34 0.15 -12.49
N SER A 547 7.12 0.70 -11.30
CA SER A 547 5.80 0.99 -10.76
C SER A 547 5.06 2.03 -11.60
N ALA A 548 5.72 3.14 -11.96
CA ALA A 548 5.14 4.18 -12.82
C ALA A 548 4.73 3.65 -14.21
N ALA A 549 5.58 2.81 -14.83
CA ALA A 549 5.26 2.15 -16.10
C ALA A 549 4.04 1.20 -15.96
N THR A 550 3.94 0.48 -14.84
CA THR A 550 2.81 -0.40 -14.54
C THR A 550 1.52 0.41 -14.34
N ILE A 551 1.57 1.53 -13.60
CA ILE A 551 0.45 2.45 -13.39
C ILE A 551 0.00 3.07 -14.71
N GLN A 552 0.92 3.45 -15.59
CA GLN A 552 0.57 3.95 -16.93
C GLN A 552 -0.14 2.87 -17.75
N SER A 553 0.41 1.66 -17.82
CA SER A 553 -0.22 0.53 -18.53
C SER A 553 -1.63 0.22 -18.02
N LEU A 554 -1.85 0.25 -16.70
CA LEU A 554 -3.17 0.07 -16.09
C LEU A 554 -4.12 1.25 -16.36
N THR A 555 -3.58 2.48 -16.44
CA THR A 555 -4.35 3.67 -16.82
C THR A 555 -4.83 3.57 -18.27
N ASP A 556 -3.98 3.09 -19.17
CA ASP A 556 -4.30 2.87 -20.58
C ASP A 556 -5.27 1.69 -20.79
N GLU A 557 -5.21 0.67 -19.92
CA GLU A 557 -6.18 -0.42 -19.83
C GLU A 557 -7.55 0.11 -19.38
N VAL A 558 -7.60 0.90 -18.30
CA VAL A 558 -8.83 1.54 -17.79
C VAL A 558 -9.43 2.51 -18.81
N ALA A 559 -8.60 3.23 -19.58
CA ALA A 559 -9.07 4.09 -20.66
C ALA A 559 -9.74 3.27 -21.80
N ARG A 560 -9.11 2.17 -22.22
CA ARG A 560 -9.69 1.22 -23.19
C ARG A 560 -10.99 0.60 -22.69
N LEU A 561 -11.04 0.14 -21.44
CA LEU A 561 -12.24 -0.41 -20.82
C LEU A 561 -13.39 0.60 -20.70
N LYS A 562 -13.10 1.85 -20.34
CA LYS A 562 -14.11 2.94 -20.34
C LYS A 562 -14.67 3.17 -21.75
N HIS A 563 -13.82 3.23 -22.78
CA HIS A 563 -14.27 3.44 -24.16
C HIS A 563 -15.11 2.25 -24.69
N ALA A 564 -14.71 1.02 -24.36
CA ALA A 564 -15.50 -0.18 -24.65
C ALA A 564 -16.87 -0.15 -23.94
N LEU A 565 -16.92 0.21 -22.65
CA LEU A 565 -18.16 0.34 -21.90
C LEU A 565 -19.10 1.39 -22.49
N THR A 566 -18.60 2.58 -22.89
CA THR A 566 -19.40 3.59 -23.58
C THR A 566 -19.95 3.07 -24.91
N THR A 567 -19.14 2.32 -25.66
CA THR A 567 -19.56 1.71 -26.94
C THR A 567 -20.66 0.67 -26.74
N VAL A 568 -20.54 -0.18 -25.71
CA VAL A 568 -21.58 -1.15 -25.33
C VAL A 568 -22.87 -0.44 -24.92
N GLN A 569 -22.80 0.57 -24.05
CA GLN A 569 -23.97 1.36 -23.62
C GLN A 569 -24.67 2.06 -24.80
N GLU A 570 -23.93 2.59 -25.78
CA GLU A 570 -24.54 3.20 -26.97
C GLU A 570 -25.19 2.12 -27.87
N SER A 571 -24.57 0.94 -28.01
CA SER A 571 -25.16 -0.19 -28.73
C SER A 571 -26.44 -0.71 -28.06
N GLU A 572 -26.51 -0.70 -26.73
CA GLU A 572 -27.68 -1.11 -25.96
C GLU A 572 -28.84 -0.11 -26.14
N LYS A 573 -28.56 1.21 -26.09
CA LYS A 573 -29.56 2.25 -26.44
C LYS A 573 -30.10 2.07 -27.86
N VAL A 574 -29.24 1.73 -28.83
CA VAL A 574 -29.65 1.46 -30.21
C VAL A 574 -30.50 0.19 -30.29
N GLN A 575 -30.13 -0.89 -29.59
CA GLN A 575 -30.91 -2.13 -29.53
C GLN A 575 -32.28 -1.91 -28.86
N GLN A 576 -32.34 -1.08 -27.81
CA GLN A 576 -33.58 -0.74 -27.11
C GLN A 576 -34.51 0.09 -28.00
N ARG A 577 -34.00 1.14 -28.67
CA ARG A 577 -34.76 1.88 -29.70
C ARG A 577 -35.26 0.98 -30.83
N ALA A 578 -34.49 -0.04 -31.22
CA ALA A 578 -34.92 -1.03 -32.22
C ALA A 578 -36.04 -1.96 -31.71
N LYS A 579 -36.00 -2.38 -30.44
CA LYS A 579 -37.09 -3.13 -29.78
C LYS A 579 -38.38 -2.30 -29.72
N GLU A 580 -38.27 -1.03 -29.32
CA GLU A 580 -39.39 -0.08 -29.24
C GLU A 580 -40.01 0.18 -30.63
N LEU A 581 -39.19 0.39 -31.65
CA LEU A 581 -39.66 0.52 -33.05
C LEU A 581 -40.36 -0.76 -33.54
N ALA A 582 -39.88 -1.94 -33.14
CA ALA A 582 -40.51 -3.22 -33.49
C ALA A 582 -41.84 -3.45 -32.74
N ALA A 583 -41.95 -3.00 -31.49
CA ALA A 583 -43.19 -3.03 -30.73
C ALA A 583 -44.25 -2.10 -31.36
N ALA A 584 -43.89 -0.84 -31.61
CA ALA A 584 -44.78 0.14 -32.25
C ALA A 584 -45.27 -0.33 -33.63
N LYS A 585 -44.42 -0.99 -34.43
CA LYS A 585 -44.85 -1.60 -35.71
C LYS A 585 -45.92 -2.68 -35.51
N ARG A 586 -45.77 -3.58 -34.53
CA ARG A 586 -46.78 -4.61 -34.23
C ARG A 586 -48.10 -4.00 -33.75
N GLU A 587 -48.06 -2.97 -32.92
CA GLU A 587 -49.27 -2.24 -32.48
C GLU A 587 -49.99 -1.57 -33.66
N ILE A 588 -49.25 -0.98 -34.60
CA ILE A 588 -49.80 -0.42 -35.84
C ILE A 588 -50.40 -1.51 -36.74
N GLU A 589 -49.77 -2.68 -36.84
CA GLU A 589 -50.30 -3.82 -37.61
C GLU A 589 -51.59 -4.38 -36.99
N ASP A 590 -51.62 -4.60 -35.67
CA ASP A 590 -52.82 -5.11 -34.99
C ASP A 590 -53.94 -4.06 -34.89
N SER A 591 -53.61 -2.77 -34.79
CA SER A 591 -54.57 -1.68 -34.96
C SER A 591 -55.16 -1.67 -36.38
N ASN A 592 -54.34 -1.92 -37.41
CA ASN A 592 -54.83 -2.08 -38.78
C ASN A 592 -55.71 -3.32 -38.96
N LYS A 593 -55.37 -4.47 -38.36
CA LYS A 593 -56.24 -5.66 -38.35
C LYS A 593 -57.57 -5.38 -37.68
N LYS A 594 -57.57 -4.73 -36.51
CA LYS A 594 -58.80 -4.32 -35.79
C LYS A 594 -59.64 -3.35 -36.63
N ARG A 595 -59.02 -2.38 -37.29
CA ARG A 595 -59.69 -1.44 -38.22
C ARG A 595 -60.30 -2.15 -39.44
N LEU A 596 -59.62 -3.16 -40.00
CA LEU A 596 -60.12 -3.97 -41.12
C LEU A 596 -61.28 -4.87 -40.67
N ALA A 597 -61.19 -5.49 -39.49
CA ALA A 597 -62.27 -6.29 -38.90
C ALA A 597 -63.52 -5.43 -38.63
N ALA A 598 -63.36 -4.29 -37.97
CA ALA A 598 -64.45 -3.35 -37.72
C ALA A 598 -65.07 -2.80 -39.03
N LYS A 599 -64.27 -2.60 -40.08
CA LYS A 599 -64.78 -2.22 -41.42
C LYS A 599 -65.62 -3.36 -42.04
N ALA A 600 -65.17 -4.60 -41.95
CA ALA A 600 -65.91 -5.76 -42.45
C ALA A 600 -67.21 -6.00 -41.67
N GLU A 601 -67.19 -5.83 -40.34
CA GLU A 601 -68.36 -5.88 -39.48
C GLU A 601 -69.37 -4.76 -39.79
N THR A 602 -68.89 -3.52 -39.96
CA THR A 602 -69.72 -2.39 -40.41
C THR A 602 -70.37 -2.67 -41.77
N GLN A 603 -69.63 -3.28 -42.70
CA GLN A 603 -70.15 -3.64 -44.02
C GLN A 603 -71.18 -4.79 -43.95
N LYS A 604 -70.99 -5.76 -43.04
CA LYS A 604 -71.99 -6.80 -42.74
C LYS A 604 -73.27 -6.21 -42.16
N LEU A 605 -73.16 -5.32 -41.18
CA LEU A 605 -74.30 -4.61 -40.57
C LEU A 605 -75.04 -3.73 -41.60
N ALA A 606 -74.34 -3.10 -42.53
CA ALA A 606 -74.97 -2.35 -43.61
C ALA A 606 -75.82 -3.25 -44.54
N VAL A 607 -75.32 -4.44 -44.91
CA VAL A 607 -76.08 -5.42 -45.70
C VAL A 607 -77.27 -5.98 -44.91
N GLU A 608 -77.12 -6.21 -43.60
CA GLU A 608 -78.21 -6.63 -42.73
C GLU A 608 -79.30 -5.55 -42.63
N LEU A 609 -78.93 -4.27 -42.49
CA LEU A 609 -79.86 -3.14 -42.51
C LEU A 609 -80.54 -2.93 -43.88
N GLU A 610 -79.85 -3.19 -45.00
CA GLU A 610 -80.44 -3.14 -46.34
C GLU A 610 -81.48 -4.25 -46.52
N ASN A 611 -81.21 -5.45 -46.01
CA ASN A 611 -82.15 -6.57 -46.03
C ASN A 611 -83.35 -6.34 -45.09
N VAL A 612 -83.13 -5.73 -43.91
CA VAL A 612 -84.23 -5.32 -43.01
C VAL A 612 -85.12 -4.26 -43.68
N HIS A 613 -84.55 -3.28 -44.39
CA HIS A 613 -85.35 -2.33 -45.18
C HIS A 613 -86.16 -3.03 -46.27
N LYS A 614 -85.57 -3.94 -47.06
CA LYS A 614 -86.33 -4.70 -48.08
C LYS A 614 -87.48 -5.52 -47.49
N CYS A 615 -87.29 -6.12 -46.31
CA CYS A 615 -88.37 -6.80 -45.58
C CYS A 615 -89.44 -5.81 -45.09
N LEU A 616 -89.04 -4.63 -44.59
CA LEU A 616 -89.96 -3.60 -44.13
C LEU A 616 -90.78 -2.99 -45.28
N ASP A 617 -90.15 -2.71 -46.43
CA ASP A 617 -90.82 -2.24 -47.65
C ASP A 617 -91.80 -3.27 -48.18
N HIS A 618 -91.43 -4.56 -48.16
CA HIS A 618 -92.32 -5.65 -48.56
C HIS A 618 -93.53 -5.79 -47.62
N ILE A 619 -93.31 -5.72 -46.30
CA ILE A 619 -94.38 -5.72 -45.29
C ILE A 619 -95.27 -4.48 -45.45
N THR A 620 -94.71 -3.28 -45.60
CA THR A 620 -95.46 -2.03 -45.80
C THR A 620 -96.28 -2.08 -47.08
N THR A 621 -95.73 -2.61 -48.18
CA THR A 621 -96.45 -2.80 -49.45
C THR A 621 -97.60 -3.79 -49.28
N HIS A 622 -97.37 -4.94 -48.63
CA HIS A 622 -98.38 -5.96 -48.37
C HIS A 622 -99.48 -5.47 -47.40
N VAL A 623 -99.12 -4.71 -46.37
CA VAL A 623 -100.09 -4.09 -45.44
C VAL A 623 -100.91 -3.02 -46.16
N ASN A 624 -100.30 -2.18 -47.00
CA ASN A 624 -101.04 -1.18 -47.78
C ASN A 624 -101.96 -1.84 -48.82
N ALA A 625 -101.53 -2.91 -49.48
CA ALA A 625 -102.36 -3.70 -50.39
C ALA A 625 -103.56 -4.30 -49.65
N ASN A 626 -103.31 -5.06 -48.57
CA ASN A 626 -104.37 -5.66 -47.76
C ASN A 626 -105.28 -4.61 -47.11
N CYS A 627 -104.78 -3.44 -46.71
CA CYS A 627 -105.61 -2.38 -46.17
C CYS A 627 -106.51 -1.77 -47.26
N THR A 628 -105.98 -1.56 -48.46
CA THR A 628 -106.76 -1.11 -49.63
C THR A 628 -107.83 -2.14 -50.01
N GLU A 629 -107.49 -3.43 -50.06
CA GLU A 629 -108.41 -4.51 -50.34
C GLU A 629 -109.50 -4.63 -49.25
N ASN A 630 -109.13 -4.59 -47.97
CA ASN A 630 -110.10 -4.59 -46.87
C ASN A 630 -111.01 -3.34 -46.91
N ILE A 631 -110.51 -2.16 -47.28
CA ILE A 631 -111.34 -0.97 -47.47
C ILE A 631 -112.33 -1.18 -48.64
N GLN A 632 -111.90 -1.80 -49.74
CA GLN A 632 -112.79 -2.15 -50.87
C GLN A 632 -113.83 -3.21 -50.49
N GLN A 633 -113.43 -4.26 -49.75
CA GLN A 633 -114.36 -5.28 -49.24
C GLN A 633 -115.34 -4.69 -48.21
N ILE A 634 -114.90 -3.78 -47.33
CA ILE A 634 -115.78 -3.06 -46.40
C ILE A 634 -116.74 -2.15 -47.17
N ALA A 635 -116.30 -1.45 -48.21
CA ALA A 635 -117.17 -0.64 -49.06
C ALA A 635 -118.22 -1.48 -49.81
N LEU A 636 -117.84 -2.66 -50.32
CA LEU A 636 -118.75 -3.63 -50.93
C LEU A 636 -119.77 -4.17 -49.91
N VAL A 637 -119.32 -4.56 -48.71
CA VAL A 637 -120.20 -5.03 -47.63
C VAL A 637 -121.13 -3.91 -47.14
N GLN A 638 -120.65 -2.67 -47.03
CA GLN A 638 -121.49 -1.50 -46.72
C GLN A 638 -122.53 -1.24 -47.82
N GLY A 639 -122.16 -1.43 -49.10
CA GLY A 639 -123.08 -1.42 -50.24
C GLY A 639 -124.17 -2.48 -50.09
N HIS A 640 -123.80 -3.76 -49.99
CA HIS A 640 -124.74 -4.87 -49.83
C HIS A 640 -125.61 -4.76 -48.57
N VAL A 641 -125.07 -4.25 -47.44
CA VAL A 641 -125.85 -4.02 -46.21
C VAL A 641 -126.84 -2.87 -46.41
N LYS A 642 -126.47 -1.80 -47.12
CA LYS A 642 -127.38 -0.70 -47.44
C LYS A 642 -128.50 -1.17 -48.39
N GLU A 643 -128.18 -1.92 -49.44
CA GLU A 643 -129.17 -2.53 -50.32
C GLU A 643 -130.09 -3.50 -49.57
N ALA A 644 -129.54 -4.34 -48.68
CA ALA A 644 -130.33 -5.25 -47.86
C ALA A 644 -131.26 -4.51 -46.89
N LEU A 645 -130.82 -3.39 -46.30
CA LEU A 645 -131.66 -2.53 -45.48
C LEU A 645 -132.78 -1.87 -46.30
N GLU A 646 -132.48 -1.32 -47.48
CA GLU A 646 -133.49 -0.75 -48.38
C GLU A 646 -134.49 -1.82 -48.90
N VAL A 647 -134.11 -3.09 -48.96
CA VAL A 647 -135.00 -4.23 -49.29
C VAL A 647 -135.82 -4.70 -48.08
N LEU A 648 -135.27 -4.67 -46.87
CA LEU A 648 -135.96 -5.09 -45.65
C LEU A 648 -136.96 -4.04 -45.15
N GLU A 649 -136.63 -2.75 -45.22
CA GLU A 649 -137.53 -1.65 -44.88
C GLU A 649 -138.75 -1.62 -45.83
N LYS A 650 -138.56 -2.00 -47.10
CA LYS A 650 -139.64 -2.23 -48.08
C LYS A 650 -140.45 -3.53 -47.87
N ARG A 651 -140.11 -4.38 -46.89
CA ARG A 651 -140.77 -5.68 -46.65
C ARG A 651 -141.37 -5.89 -45.26
N ALA A 652 -141.08 -5.03 -44.29
CA ALA A 652 -141.62 -5.14 -42.93
C ALA A 652 -143.12 -4.75 -42.80
N GLY A 653 -143.83 -4.47 -43.89
CA GLY A 653 -145.22 -4.05 -43.89
C GLY A 653 -146.03 -4.50 -45.10
N GLN A 654 -147.20 -5.09 -44.81
CA GLN A 654 -148.36 -5.31 -45.68
C GLN A 654 -148.29 -6.35 -46.83
N ASN A 655 -148.98 -7.46 -46.54
CA ASN A 655 -150.03 -8.05 -47.39
C ASN A 655 -149.68 -8.83 -48.68
N ALA A 656 -150.73 -9.55 -49.10
CA ALA A 656 -150.76 -10.43 -50.25
C ALA A 656 -150.90 -9.72 -51.60
N GLN A 657 -150.67 -10.51 -52.65
CA GLN A 657 -151.01 -10.34 -54.07
C GLN A 657 -149.99 -9.66 -55.02
N ASN A 658 -149.77 -10.36 -56.16
CA ASN A 658 -149.55 -9.82 -57.52
C ASN A 658 -148.23 -9.03 -57.80
N LYS A 659 -147.65 -9.04 -59.02
CA LYS A 659 -147.70 -9.98 -60.18
C LYS A 659 -146.62 -9.55 -61.22
N GLN A 660 -145.89 -10.51 -61.81
CA GLN A 660 -145.25 -10.41 -63.15
C GLN A 660 -144.12 -9.33 -63.30
N LYS A 661 -143.18 -9.35 -64.26
CA LYS A 661 -142.84 -10.27 -65.39
C LYS A 661 -141.34 -10.09 -65.78
N ALA A 662 -140.67 -11.17 -66.22
CA ALA A 662 -139.75 -11.35 -67.39
C ALA A 662 -138.95 -10.17 -68.04
N PRO A 663 -137.84 -10.42 -68.80
CA PRO A 663 -136.98 -11.63 -68.94
C PRO A 663 -135.43 -11.38 -69.11
N GLU A 664 -134.65 -12.45 -69.38
CA GLU A 664 -133.47 -12.61 -70.30
C GLU A 664 -132.22 -11.66 -70.20
N ASP A 665 -130.96 -12.01 -70.53
CA ASP A 665 -130.09 -13.24 -70.67
C ASP A 665 -128.69 -12.73 -71.19
N ASP A 666 -127.52 -13.40 -71.30
CA ASP A 666 -126.89 -14.72 -70.99
C ASP A 666 -125.31 -14.59 -71.15
N THR A 667 -124.51 -15.61 -70.78
CA THR A 667 -123.04 -15.89 -71.08
C THR A 667 -121.97 -14.83 -70.67
N SER A 668 -120.67 -15.08 -70.35
CA SER A 668 -119.77 -16.21 -69.91
C SER A 668 -118.34 -15.62 -69.67
N GLU A 669 -117.26 -16.17 -69.08
CA GLU A 669 -116.85 -17.31 -68.19
C GLU A 669 -115.37 -17.03 -67.73
N ILE A 670 -114.62 -17.98 -67.16
CA ILE A 670 -113.13 -18.09 -66.99
C ILE A 670 -112.49 -17.36 -65.75
N VAL A 671 -111.46 -17.86 -65.00
CA VAL A 671 -111.10 -19.21 -64.46
C VAL A 671 -109.87 -19.19 -63.47
N ARG A 672 -109.91 -19.98 -62.35
CA ARG A 672 -108.82 -20.65 -61.52
C ARG A 672 -107.71 -19.93 -60.66
N LYS A 673 -107.54 -20.49 -59.43
CA LYS A 673 -106.31 -20.95 -58.66
C LYS A 673 -105.23 -19.94 -58.13
N ALA A 674 -104.34 -20.24 -57.13
CA ALA A 674 -104.32 -21.18 -55.96
C ALA A 674 -103.01 -21.11 -55.08
N GLU A 675 -103.09 -21.53 -53.79
CA GLU A 675 -102.10 -22.27 -52.93
C GLU A 675 -100.67 -21.68 -52.57
N ALA A 676 -99.95 -21.99 -51.45
CA ALA A 676 -100.27 -22.51 -50.08
C ALA A 676 -99.02 -22.59 -49.10
N LEU A 677 -99.30 -22.84 -47.79
CA LEU A 677 -98.39 -23.30 -46.67
C LEU A 677 -97.45 -22.23 -45.99
N ARG A 678 -96.77 -22.43 -44.83
CA ARG A 678 -96.53 -23.60 -43.93
C ARG A 678 -96.50 -23.30 -42.38
N THR A 679 -95.43 -23.65 -41.62
CA THR A 679 -95.37 -23.79 -40.12
C THR A 679 -93.92 -23.67 -39.56
N GLY A 680 -93.60 -23.45 -38.25
CA GLY A 680 -94.38 -23.12 -37.03
C GLY A 680 -93.95 -23.88 -35.73
N GLY A 681 -93.59 -23.19 -34.62
CA GLY A 681 -93.34 -23.75 -33.24
C GLY A 681 -92.17 -23.10 -32.44
N ALA A 682 -91.86 -23.38 -31.15
CA ALA A 682 -92.62 -23.95 -30.00
C ALA A 682 -91.84 -23.90 -28.63
N GLN A 683 -92.53 -23.72 -27.48
CA GLN A 683 -92.08 -23.89 -26.05
C GLN A 683 -90.94 -22.95 -25.51
N THR A 684 -90.45 -22.91 -24.24
CA THR A 684 -90.56 -23.74 -22.98
C THR A 684 -90.35 -22.87 -21.68
N ASN A 685 -90.40 -23.42 -20.45
CA ASN A 685 -90.23 -22.73 -19.11
C ASN A 685 -89.93 -23.77 -17.97
N PRO A 686 -89.89 -23.52 -16.61
CA PRO A 686 -90.12 -22.31 -15.77
C PRO A 686 -89.11 -22.07 -14.58
N GLY A 687 -89.36 -21.06 -13.71
CA GLY A 687 -89.04 -21.16 -12.27
C GLY A 687 -88.54 -19.91 -11.51
N ALA A 688 -89.41 -18.99 -11.09
CA ALA A 688 -89.03 -17.84 -10.26
C ALA A 688 -89.08 -18.15 -8.74
N LYS A 689 -87.93 -18.13 -8.04
CA LYS A 689 -87.88 -18.22 -6.55
C LYS A 689 -86.55 -17.77 -5.88
N ARG A 690 -85.93 -16.67 -6.35
CA ARG A 690 -84.58 -16.24 -5.86
C ARG A 690 -84.33 -14.74 -5.73
N LEU A 691 -85.36 -13.89 -5.73
CA LEU A 691 -85.19 -12.43 -5.75
C LEU A 691 -85.31 -11.73 -4.38
N GLU A 692 -86.10 -12.26 -3.43
CA GLU A 692 -86.34 -11.58 -2.14
C GLU A 692 -85.21 -11.72 -1.10
N GLU A 693 -84.52 -12.86 -1.01
CA GLU A 693 -83.40 -13.04 -0.05
C GLU A 693 -82.19 -12.13 -0.34
N ASN A 694 -82.03 -11.67 -1.59
CA ASN A 694 -80.87 -10.90 -2.01
C ASN A 694 -80.95 -9.41 -1.63
N VAL A 695 -82.16 -8.85 -1.49
CA VAL A 695 -82.32 -7.42 -1.14
C VAL A 695 -81.95 -7.16 0.33
N SER A 696 -82.41 -8.03 1.24
CA SER A 696 -82.15 -7.87 2.68
C SER A 696 -80.66 -7.96 3.05
N ARG A 697 -79.88 -8.77 2.33
CA ARG A 697 -78.41 -8.85 2.54
C ARG A 697 -77.67 -7.59 2.09
N VAL A 698 -78.15 -6.89 1.06
CA VAL A 698 -77.52 -5.64 0.58
C VAL A 698 -77.73 -4.50 1.58
N SER A 699 -78.96 -4.33 2.09
CA SER A 699 -79.27 -3.24 3.03
C SER A 699 -78.57 -3.35 4.40
N GLU A 700 -78.18 -4.55 4.83
CA GLU A 700 -77.40 -4.73 6.08
C GLU A 700 -75.89 -4.56 5.86
N GLN A 701 -75.36 -4.94 4.69
CA GLN A 701 -73.96 -4.73 4.33
C GLN A 701 -73.63 -3.23 4.17
N VAL A 702 -74.52 -2.46 3.52
CA VAL A 702 -74.34 -1.01 3.33
C VAL A 702 -74.36 -0.24 4.66
N ARG A 703 -75.24 -0.63 5.60
CA ARG A 703 -75.35 -0.01 6.94
C ARG A 703 -74.06 -0.14 7.76
N ARG A 704 -73.44 -1.33 7.81
CA ARG A 704 -72.17 -1.53 8.53
C ARG A 704 -70.99 -0.77 7.91
N ASN A 705 -70.97 -0.64 6.58
CA ASN A 705 -69.90 0.08 5.88
C ASN A 705 -69.96 1.61 6.07
N LEU A 706 -71.14 2.18 6.34
CA LEU A 706 -71.27 3.62 6.60
C LEU A 706 -70.85 4.00 8.03
N GLU A 707 -71.17 3.14 9.00
CA GLU A 707 -70.92 3.37 10.44
C GLU A 707 -69.41 3.31 10.78
N PHE A 708 -68.64 2.50 10.05
CA PHE A 708 -67.17 2.44 10.20
C PHE A 708 -66.44 3.68 9.64
N LEU A 709 -67.04 4.38 8.66
CA LEU A 709 -66.41 5.52 7.97
C LEU A 709 -66.63 6.89 8.65
N LEU A 710 -67.50 6.99 9.66
CA LEU A 710 -67.86 8.25 10.34
C LEU A 710 -67.31 8.37 11.78
N SER A 711 -66.68 7.32 12.30
CA SER A 711 -66.15 7.28 13.68
C SER A 711 -64.93 8.20 13.99
N PRO A 712 -63.93 8.41 13.11
CA PRO A 712 -62.67 9.06 13.50
C PRO A 712 -62.68 10.60 13.50
N ILE A 713 -63.84 11.25 13.37
CA ILE A 713 -63.92 12.72 13.18
C ILE A 713 -63.96 13.50 14.50
N THR A 714 -64.37 12.90 15.63
CA THR A 714 -64.66 13.61 16.89
C THR A 714 -63.51 13.68 17.89
N THR A 715 -62.38 13.00 17.68
CA THR A 715 -61.18 13.08 18.54
C THR A 715 -60.19 14.18 18.15
N ASN A 716 -60.46 14.95 17.08
CA ASN A 716 -59.47 15.78 16.41
C ASN A 716 -59.23 17.18 17.02
N HIS A 717 -59.73 17.44 18.24
CA HIS A 717 -59.66 18.78 18.86
C HIS A 717 -58.35 19.11 19.60
N ARG A 718 -57.39 18.17 19.69
CA ARG A 718 -56.04 18.40 20.26
C ARG A 718 -54.90 18.40 19.24
N LEU A 719 -55.10 17.77 18.07
CA LEU A 719 -54.10 17.69 17.00
C LEU A 719 -54.12 18.92 16.08
N TYR A 720 -55.26 19.60 15.92
CA TYR A 720 -55.41 20.74 15.01
C TYR A 720 -54.36 21.86 15.20
N PRO A 721 -54.01 22.29 16.44
CA PRO A 721 -52.95 23.29 16.65
C PRO A 721 -51.55 22.77 16.28
N GLN A 722 -51.28 21.48 16.53
CA GLN A 722 -49.98 20.86 16.26
C GLN A 722 -49.79 20.61 14.76
N ILE A 723 -50.84 20.18 14.05
CA ILE A 723 -50.84 20.05 12.58
C ILE A 723 -50.68 21.42 11.95
N ARG A 724 -51.36 22.47 12.46
CA ARG A 724 -51.18 23.83 11.96
C ARG A 724 -49.75 24.32 12.16
N GLN A 725 -49.18 24.16 13.35
CA GLN A 725 -47.79 24.52 13.62
C GLN A 725 -46.79 23.71 12.75
N LEU A 726 -47.12 22.46 12.39
CA LEU A 726 -46.34 21.66 11.46
C LEU A 726 -46.48 22.16 10.01
N VAL A 727 -47.65 22.64 9.59
CA VAL A 727 -47.88 23.28 8.29
C VAL A 727 -47.14 24.61 8.21
N ASP A 728 -47.25 25.48 9.23
CA ASP A 728 -46.54 26.75 9.31
C ASP A 728 -45.00 26.54 9.20
N ILE A 729 -44.47 25.48 9.84
CA ILE A 729 -43.06 25.06 9.72
C ILE A 729 -42.75 24.47 8.33
N THR A 730 -43.70 23.77 7.70
CA THR A 730 -43.51 23.18 6.37
C THR A 730 -43.51 24.24 5.27
N GLU A 731 -44.35 25.28 5.38
CA GLU A 731 -44.32 26.45 4.49
C GLU A 731 -42.97 27.18 4.65
N GLN A 732 -42.51 27.45 5.88
CA GLN A 732 -41.18 28.03 6.09
C GLN A 732 -40.03 27.16 5.55
N LEU A 733 -40.12 25.82 5.63
CA LEU A 733 -39.13 24.92 5.05
C LEU A 733 -39.19 24.89 3.51
N CYS A 734 -40.38 25.04 2.91
CA CYS A 734 -40.55 25.17 1.47
C CYS A 734 -40.00 26.51 0.96
N ASP A 735 -40.28 27.63 1.64
CA ASP A 735 -39.75 28.95 1.29
C ASP A 735 -38.21 28.95 1.37
N ILE A 736 -37.62 28.40 2.44
CA ILE A 736 -36.16 28.27 2.56
C ILE A 736 -35.58 27.33 1.49
N ALA A 737 -36.30 26.27 1.08
CA ALA A 737 -35.86 25.39 -0.01
C ALA A 737 -35.93 26.06 -1.39
N VAL A 738 -36.85 27.02 -1.59
CA VAL A 738 -36.92 27.85 -2.81
C VAL A 738 -35.85 28.94 -2.81
N GLU A 739 -35.51 29.53 -1.65
CA GLU A 739 -34.42 30.50 -1.51
C GLU A 739 -33.01 29.87 -1.59
N GLN A 740 -32.85 28.60 -1.18
CA GLN A 740 -31.55 27.89 -1.15
C GLN A 740 -31.51 26.69 -2.11
N ASN A 741 -31.69 27.00 -3.40
CA ASN A 741 -31.90 26.09 -4.53
C ASN A 741 -30.71 25.19 -4.94
N ASP A 742 -29.87 24.72 -4.01
CA ASP A 742 -28.77 23.76 -4.29
C ASP A 742 -28.29 22.94 -3.06
N ALA A 743 -29.08 22.87 -1.97
CA ALA A 743 -28.72 22.11 -0.76
C ALA A 743 -29.61 20.87 -0.56
N ASN A 744 -29.00 19.73 -0.21
CA ASN A 744 -29.72 18.46 0.02
C ASN A 744 -30.65 18.58 1.25
N LEU A 745 -31.94 18.79 1.01
CA LEU A 745 -32.98 19.07 2.02
C LEU A 745 -32.94 18.12 3.24
N LYS A 746 -32.61 16.84 3.01
CA LYS A 746 -32.44 15.82 4.04
C LYS A 746 -31.42 16.22 5.11
N ASP A 747 -30.28 16.76 4.71
CA ASP A 747 -29.16 17.08 5.61
C ASP A 747 -29.40 18.40 6.37
N VAL A 748 -30.15 19.34 5.77
CA VAL A 748 -30.66 20.54 6.45
C VAL A 748 -31.65 20.15 7.54
N ILE A 749 -32.62 19.27 7.24
CA ILE A 749 -33.59 18.76 8.21
C ILE A 749 -32.88 18.00 9.33
N ILE A 750 -31.95 17.09 9.02
CA ILE A 750 -31.19 16.33 10.04
C ILE A 750 -30.41 17.28 10.94
N ASN A 751 -29.67 18.25 10.41
CA ASN A 751 -28.92 19.21 11.23
C ASN A 751 -29.84 20.07 12.12
N LYS A 752 -30.98 20.55 11.60
CA LYS A 752 -31.93 21.34 12.39
C LYS A 752 -32.60 20.53 13.50
N LEU A 753 -32.95 19.26 13.19
CA LEU A 753 -33.53 18.34 14.17
C LEU A 753 -32.51 17.99 15.26
N SER A 754 -31.26 17.69 14.87
CA SER A 754 -30.16 17.44 15.81
C SER A 754 -29.87 18.66 16.69
N GLN A 755 -29.76 19.88 16.12
CA GLN A 755 -29.60 21.11 16.93
C GLN A 755 -30.74 21.26 17.95
N THR A 756 -32.00 21.11 17.51
CA THR A 756 -33.17 21.30 18.38
C THR A 756 -33.23 20.23 19.47
N PHE A 757 -32.90 18.98 19.15
CA PHE A 757 -32.81 17.88 20.11
C PHE A 757 -31.67 18.10 21.11
N THR A 758 -30.48 18.49 20.64
CA THR A 758 -29.33 18.84 21.50
C THR A 758 -29.69 19.98 22.45
N GLN A 759 -30.28 21.07 21.96
CA GLN A 759 -30.71 22.20 22.81
C GLN A 759 -31.70 21.75 23.91
N CYS A 760 -32.73 20.98 23.55
CA CYS A 760 -33.74 20.46 24.48
C CYS A 760 -33.18 19.55 25.59
N PHE A 761 -32.01 18.94 25.38
CA PHE A 761 -31.31 18.12 26.38
C PHE A 761 -30.20 18.91 27.10
N SER A 762 -29.50 19.83 26.44
CA SER A 762 -28.49 20.72 27.03
C SER A 762 -29.10 21.59 28.12
N ASP A 763 -30.25 22.23 27.85
CA ASP A 763 -30.92 23.12 28.82
C ASP A 763 -31.39 22.34 30.07
N LYS A 764 -31.74 21.05 29.92
CA LYS A 764 -32.08 20.16 31.03
C LYS A 764 -30.85 19.66 31.80
N LEU A 765 -29.74 19.39 31.12
CA LEU A 765 -28.49 18.98 31.76
C LEU A 765 -27.87 20.14 32.57
N LEU A 766 -27.84 21.36 32.03
CA LEU A 766 -27.42 22.55 32.78
C LEU A 766 -28.27 22.75 34.05
N ALA A 767 -29.60 22.63 33.94
CA ALA A 767 -30.51 22.79 35.07
C ALA A 767 -30.40 21.69 36.15
N VAL A 768 -29.74 20.56 35.85
CA VAL A 768 -29.42 19.50 36.82
C VAL A 768 -28.03 19.71 37.41
N TYR A 769 -27.01 19.97 36.59
CA TYR A 769 -25.64 20.23 37.07
C TYR A 769 -25.54 21.49 37.93
N SER A 770 -26.20 22.58 37.55
CA SER A 770 -26.24 23.81 38.35
C SER A 770 -26.85 23.61 39.74
N LYS A 771 -27.66 22.57 39.95
CA LYS A 771 -28.21 22.20 41.27
C LYS A 771 -27.36 21.19 42.03
N ALA A 772 -26.41 20.54 41.36
CA ALA A 772 -25.41 19.69 42.00
C ALA A 772 -24.27 20.54 42.57
N ASP A 773 -23.76 21.52 41.82
CA ASP A 773 -22.66 22.40 42.28
C ASP A 773 -23.08 23.27 43.48
N GLU A 774 -24.32 23.76 43.52
CA GLU A 774 -24.89 24.45 44.69
C GLU A 774 -24.96 23.54 45.95
N ALA A 775 -25.14 22.23 45.77
CA ALA A 775 -25.19 21.27 46.87
C ALA A 775 -23.78 20.81 47.33
N VAL A 776 -22.81 20.73 46.42
CA VAL A 776 -21.41 20.41 46.74
C VAL A 776 -20.72 21.58 47.45
N SER A 777 -20.97 22.81 47.00
CA SER A 777 -20.39 24.04 47.58
C SER A 777 -20.76 24.30 49.05
N LEU A 778 -21.75 23.58 49.59
CA LEU A 778 -22.19 23.65 50.99
C LEU A 778 -21.52 22.62 51.91
N LEU A 779 -20.65 21.75 51.40
CA LEU A 779 -20.02 20.67 52.19
C LEU A 779 -18.53 20.94 52.54
N ASP A 780 -17.81 21.75 51.77
CA ASP A 780 -16.35 21.97 51.94
C ASP A 780 -15.96 23.05 52.98
N THR A 781 -16.92 23.69 53.67
CA THR A 781 -16.62 24.80 54.60
C THR A 781 -16.12 24.38 55.99
N HIS A 782 -15.59 23.16 56.16
CA HIS A 782 -14.99 22.66 57.42
C HIS A 782 -13.76 21.75 57.19
N GLY A 783 -12.57 22.35 57.09
CA GLY A 783 -11.30 21.66 57.41
C GLY A 783 -10.91 21.83 58.89
N PRO A 784 -9.66 21.51 59.32
CA PRO A 784 -8.57 20.83 58.59
C PRO A 784 -7.96 19.63 59.40
N THR A 785 -6.97 18.90 58.86
CA THR A 785 -5.85 18.29 59.63
C THR A 785 -4.70 17.78 58.74
N SER A 786 -3.63 17.23 59.34
CA SER A 786 -2.28 17.05 58.74
C SER A 786 -1.81 15.58 58.66
N GLU A 787 -0.58 15.40 58.13
CA GLU A 787 0.40 14.30 58.35
C GLU A 787 0.51 13.09 57.39
N SER A 788 1.76 12.84 56.96
CA SER A 788 2.37 11.57 56.45
C SER A 788 1.92 10.98 55.09
N GLY A 789 2.77 10.28 54.31
CA GLY A 789 4.24 10.14 54.37
C GLY A 789 4.83 8.97 53.55
N HIS A 790 5.92 9.20 52.80
CA HIS A 790 6.77 8.22 52.05
C HIS A 790 6.07 7.30 51.01
N ALA A 791 6.72 6.56 50.09
CA ALA A 791 8.14 6.33 49.72
C ALA A 791 8.28 6.47 48.17
N ALA A 792 9.37 6.87 47.52
CA ALA A 792 10.82 6.64 47.67
C ALA A 792 11.36 5.33 47.00
N VAL A 793 11.89 5.50 45.78
CA VAL A 793 13.16 4.95 45.23
C VAL A 793 13.32 3.42 45.02
N ARG A 794 13.72 3.04 43.79
CA ARG A 794 14.28 1.72 43.42
C ARG A 794 15.66 1.47 44.05
N PRO A 795 16.05 0.20 44.25
CA PRO A 795 17.41 -0.23 43.92
C PRO A 795 17.46 -1.27 42.79
N SER A 796 18.68 -1.57 42.35
CA SER A 796 19.02 -2.41 41.20
C SER A 796 19.23 -3.89 41.53
N SER A 797 18.81 -4.76 40.61
CA SER A 797 19.40 -6.07 40.32
C SER A 797 19.27 -6.36 38.84
#